data_AF-A0A2X0MAL2-F1
#
_entry.id   AF-A0A2X0MAL2-F1
#
_cell.length_a   1.000
_cell.length_b   1.000
_cell.length_c   1.000
_cell.angle_alpha   90.00
_cell.angle_beta   90.00
_cell.angle_gamma   90.00
#
_symmetry.space_group_name_H-M   'P 1'
#
loop_
_entity.id
_entity.type
_entity.pdbx_description
1 polymer ?
#
loop_
_entity_poly.entity_id
_entity_poly.type
_entity_poly.pdbx_seq_one_letter_code
_entity_poly.pdbx_strand_id
1 'polypeptide(L)'
;MTQETSVASPRARWRLWLRLRSVLLLVGMLVVTTSWWPVAHARFPGVEQRFVEEKLINTGSLGLPDDGLVAAFGDFNGDQLLDLFHLSTNQRTVSVYTWSRAQYRWQEQVQARIRTASDFIITNIVPGDFDYDGRLDLLLMGGSKPGGWWGHDELAIKVFLQQRNGTFVEGPPIPTSGLPQPTIFDATGSMRADLLGVSTNSKTMLKLWKNVWTETDRTNLFDLVDPPFKGQNFNCRLPEPHFNAFVDLDGDCLADLFLTCQPDEDAPNRLTYQIWLNDKQGSYRLAREGNLPYGTKSVGFADMDRDGTIDMVITSCSSRGECTLSVAYNEQMPLCGAEMTGSAACREPDALCVADPKFNFDLSTASNPSFTSIPISTLLPGATLITQSTSFRGPHPTPPSIGDYNIDGYPDLLLLTTQAGGGRNVKLLQSRPCDKASCTPGEVKARRRAFAEVTAGAEVLTKIRDAESAHWIDIDDDGSLDIMVQKSSSSVATRKVDFIKNNFFHDAFFMKALTLNGACRAWCEPAGEPRYRPYGASYSGASYKFSVMDPTGARRSTQVAQLPRSTYLSLGTPYSYFGLGRTNNYVENLFIGVTRHQDQHFINIEGLIPNSQIVIVPWQPDWASDPSSWTRELFLHPGDWIPWVTIVLGAATLLLGAIVVSLHFNEKVGTALRVLQALPDAGVRTLIALCPLRSLVSVRGSPPRAPFLR
;
A
#
# COMPACT_ATOMS: atom_id res chain seq x y z
N MET A 1 -73.96 -17.89 1.61
CA MET A 1 -74.37 -19.13 0.92
C MET A 1 -73.42 -20.23 1.35
N THR A 2 -74.00 -21.26 1.96
CA THR A 2 -73.40 -22.52 2.48
C THR A 2 -72.69 -23.31 1.38
N GLN A 3 -71.49 -23.85 1.63
CA GLN A 3 -71.09 -25.28 1.81
C GLN A 3 -69.70 -25.38 1.13
N GLU A 4 -68.70 -26.19 1.46
CA GLU A 4 -68.58 -27.44 2.20
C GLU A 4 -67.06 -27.66 2.46
N THR A 5 -66.61 -27.82 3.70
CA THR A 5 -65.23 -28.22 4.00
C THR A 5 -65.19 -29.72 4.27
N SER A 6 -64.75 -30.51 3.27
CA SER A 6 -64.56 -31.95 3.46
C SER A 6 -63.42 -32.19 4.46
N VAL A 7 -63.75 -32.83 5.57
CA VAL A 7 -62.81 -33.21 6.63
C VAL A 7 -62.01 -34.43 6.18
N ALA A 8 -60.74 -34.24 5.84
CA ALA A 8 -59.81 -35.34 5.62
C ALA A 8 -59.64 -36.18 6.90
N SER A 9 -59.79 -37.50 6.77
CA SER A 9 -59.84 -38.45 7.91
C SER A 9 -58.60 -38.37 8.84
N PRO A 10 -58.76 -38.63 10.16
CA PRO A 10 -57.67 -38.56 11.15
C PRO A 10 -56.45 -39.42 10.81
N ARG A 11 -56.65 -40.53 10.08
CA ARG A 11 -55.58 -41.45 9.64
C ARG A 11 -54.65 -40.84 8.60
N ALA A 12 -55.13 -39.90 7.77
CA ALA A 12 -54.30 -39.21 6.77
C ALA A 12 -53.40 -38.16 7.43
N ARG A 13 -53.91 -37.43 8.43
CA ARG A 13 -53.12 -36.48 9.23
C ARG A 13 -52.01 -37.18 10.01
N TRP A 14 -52.28 -38.36 10.58
CA TRP A 14 -51.29 -39.13 11.33
C TRP A 14 -50.13 -39.64 10.46
N ARG A 15 -50.43 -40.12 9.23
CA ARG A 15 -49.40 -40.57 8.28
C ARG A 15 -48.55 -39.42 7.73
N LEU A 16 -49.14 -38.24 7.52
CA LEU A 16 -48.41 -37.04 7.10
C LEU A 16 -47.49 -36.54 8.24
N TRP A 17 -47.97 -36.57 9.48
CA TRP A 17 -47.20 -36.17 10.66
C TRP A 17 -46.02 -37.11 10.95
N LEU A 18 -46.19 -38.42 10.74
CA LEU A 18 -45.10 -39.41 10.81
C LEU A 18 -44.05 -39.20 9.73
N ARG A 19 -44.44 -38.93 8.48
CA ARG A 19 -43.49 -38.65 7.39
C ARG A 19 -42.73 -37.35 7.61
N LEU A 20 -43.37 -36.29 8.12
CA LEU A 20 -42.70 -35.05 8.50
C LEU A 20 -41.71 -35.27 9.66
N ARG A 21 -42.07 -36.05 10.68
CA ARG A 21 -41.16 -36.41 11.77
C ARG A 21 -39.94 -37.18 11.28
N SER A 22 -40.12 -38.14 10.38
CA SER A 22 -39.00 -38.90 9.81
C SER A 22 -38.05 -38.03 8.98
N VAL A 23 -38.59 -37.07 8.21
CA VAL A 23 -37.77 -36.10 7.45
C VAL A 23 -37.04 -35.13 8.37
N LEU A 24 -37.72 -34.60 9.40
CA LEU A 24 -37.11 -33.73 10.41
C LEU A 24 -36.03 -34.45 11.24
N LEU A 25 -36.23 -35.74 11.57
CA LEU A 25 -35.23 -36.57 12.24
C LEU A 25 -34.04 -36.91 11.33
N LEU A 26 -34.25 -37.13 10.03
CA LEU A 26 -33.18 -37.33 9.05
C LEU A 26 -32.37 -36.05 8.82
N VAL A 27 -33.03 -34.88 8.73
CA VAL A 27 -32.36 -33.57 8.65
C VAL A 27 -31.60 -33.27 9.95
N GLY A 28 -32.20 -33.56 11.11
CA GLY A 28 -31.55 -33.42 12.42
C GLY A 28 -30.33 -34.34 12.58
N MET A 29 -30.41 -35.60 12.15
CA MET A 29 -29.26 -36.51 12.17
C MET A 29 -28.16 -36.08 11.19
N LEU A 30 -28.50 -35.58 10.00
CA LEU A 30 -27.49 -35.08 9.05
C LEU A 30 -26.70 -33.91 9.64
N VAL A 31 -27.40 -32.94 10.24
CA VAL A 31 -26.79 -31.74 10.87
C VAL A 31 -25.90 -32.12 12.07
N VAL A 32 -26.31 -33.13 12.86
CA VAL A 32 -25.49 -33.60 14.00
C VAL A 32 -24.27 -34.40 13.51
N THR A 33 -24.39 -35.24 12.48
CA THR A 33 -23.24 -35.99 11.94
C THR A 33 -22.21 -35.13 11.21
N THR A 34 -22.58 -33.97 10.67
CA THR A 34 -21.62 -33.00 10.11
C THR A 34 -20.91 -32.17 11.17
N SER A 35 -21.42 -32.11 12.40
CA SER A 35 -20.81 -31.34 13.49
C SER A 35 -19.71 -32.09 14.27
N TRP A 36 -19.52 -33.39 14.01
CA TRP A 36 -18.60 -34.26 14.75
C TRP A 36 -17.55 -34.96 13.86
N TRP A 37 -17.45 -34.57 12.59
CA TRP A 37 -16.26 -34.90 11.81
C TRP A 37 -15.17 -33.91 12.20
N PRO A 38 -13.96 -34.34 12.62
CA PRO A 38 -12.82 -33.43 12.60
C PRO A 38 -12.78 -32.89 11.17
N VAL A 39 -12.88 -31.57 11.03
CA VAL A 39 -12.70 -30.89 9.75
C VAL A 39 -11.32 -31.31 9.29
N ALA A 40 -11.26 -32.33 8.43
CA ALA A 40 -10.09 -32.62 7.66
C ALA A 40 -9.78 -31.29 6.96
N HIS A 41 -8.60 -30.75 7.24
CA HIS A 41 -8.16 -29.46 6.74
C HIS A 41 -8.20 -29.54 5.21
N ALA A 42 -9.33 -29.15 4.63
CA ALA A 42 -9.48 -29.05 3.20
C ALA A 42 -8.53 -27.91 2.81
N ARG A 43 -7.33 -28.29 2.34
CA ARG A 43 -6.41 -27.37 1.69
C ARG A 43 -7.08 -26.93 0.40
N PHE A 44 -7.85 -25.85 0.49
CA PHE A 44 -8.24 -25.11 -0.68
C PHE A 44 -7.03 -24.32 -1.14
N PRO A 45 -6.61 -24.45 -2.41
CA PRO A 45 -5.63 -23.55 -2.99
C PRO A 45 -6.13 -22.11 -2.83
N GLY A 46 -5.37 -21.25 -2.15
CA GLY A 46 -5.67 -19.82 -2.02
C GLY A 46 -6.41 -19.38 -0.75
N VAL A 47 -6.61 -20.24 0.26
CA VAL A 47 -7.01 -19.78 1.61
C VAL A 47 -5.78 -19.78 2.50
N GLU A 48 -5.21 -18.61 2.77
CA GLU A 48 -4.07 -18.49 3.66
C GLU A 48 -4.47 -18.86 5.09
N GLN A 49 -3.69 -19.73 5.73
CA GLN A 49 -3.91 -20.05 7.13
C GLN A 49 -3.48 -18.85 7.97
N ARG A 50 -4.43 -18.02 8.41
CA ARG A 50 -4.17 -17.09 9.51
C ARG A 50 -3.65 -17.87 10.71
N PHE A 51 -2.51 -17.46 11.25
CA PHE A 51 -1.89 -18.15 12.37
C PHE A 51 -2.78 -18.02 13.61
N VAL A 52 -2.73 -19.01 14.49
CA VAL A 52 -3.65 -19.15 15.66
C VAL A 52 -3.45 -18.04 16.71
N GLU A 53 -2.33 -17.31 16.66
CA GLU A 53 -1.96 -16.29 17.66
C GLU A 53 -1.85 -14.90 17.02
N GLU A 54 -2.47 -13.89 17.64
CA GLU A 54 -2.38 -12.48 17.24
C GLU A 54 -1.03 -11.88 17.68
N LYS A 55 -0.04 -11.94 16.78
CA LYS A 55 1.32 -11.45 17.02
C LYS A 55 2.08 -11.24 15.72
N LEU A 56 3.24 -10.61 15.83
CA LEU A 56 4.25 -10.56 14.76
C LEU A 56 4.96 -11.91 14.62
N ILE A 57 5.14 -12.37 13.38
CA ILE A 57 5.71 -13.70 13.07
C ILE A 57 6.90 -13.53 12.14
N ASN A 58 8.09 -13.95 12.59
CA ASN A 58 9.28 -13.96 11.73
C ASN A 58 9.17 -15.09 10.69
N THR A 59 9.17 -14.73 9.42
CA THR A 59 9.10 -15.65 8.27
C THR A 59 10.46 -15.87 7.60
N GLY A 60 11.53 -15.29 8.14
CA GLY A 60 12.90 -15.41 7.64
C GLY A 60 13.13 -14.59 6.37
N SER A 61 14.11 -14.98 5.55
CA SER A 61 14.48 -14.21 4.34
C SER A 61 13.56 -14.44 3.15
N LEU A 62 12.62 -15.37 3.25
CA LEU A 62 11.71 -15.77 2.17
C LEU A 62 12.44 -15.99 0.82
N GLY A 63 13.64 -16.57 0.87
CA GLY A 63 14.43 -16.90 -0.34
C GLY A 63 15.44 -15.83 -0.77
N LEU A 64 15.53 -14.68 -0.10
CA LEU A 64 16.61 -13.72 -0.34
C LEU A 64 17.98 -14.25 0.16
N PRO A 65 19.08 -13.90 -0.53
CA PRO A 65 20.43 -14.26 -0.11
C PRO A 65 20.94 -13.40 1.06
N ASP A 66 21.95 -13.91 1.76
CA ASP A 66 22.61 -13.23 2.90
C ASP A 66 23.85 -12.42 2.46
N ASP A 67 23.80 -11.78 1.29
CA ASP A 67 24.95 -11.10 0.66
C ASP A 67 24.68 -9.65 0.26
N GLY A 68 23.68 -9.00 0.88
CA GLY A 68 23.34 -7.62 0.59
C GLY A 68 22.13 -7.08 1.35
N LEU A 69 21.56 -6.01 0.80
CA LEU A 69 20.38 -5.34 1.36
C LEU A 69 19.35 -5.10 0.25
N VAL A 70 18.08 -4.93 0.61
CA VAL A 70 17.06 -4.38 -0.27
C VAL A 70 17.23 -2.87 -0.33
N ALA A 71 17.48 -2.35 -1.53
CA ALA A 71 17.81 -0.95 -1.79
C ALA A 71 16.63 -0.15 -2.34
N ALA A 72 15.67 -0.81 -3.00
CA ALA A 72 14.51 -0.19 -3.60
C ALA A 72 13.37 -1.21 -3.77
N PHE A 73 12.15 -0.68 -3.96
CA PHE A 73 10.94 -1.42 -4.28
C PHE A 73 10.35 -0.94 -5.61
N GLY A 74 9.67 -1.83 -6.33
CA GLY A 74 8.98 -1.49 -7.57
C GLY A 74 8.06 -2.60 -8.05
N ASP A 75 7.57 -2.51 -9.28
CA ASP A 75 6.86 -3.60 -9.97
C ASP A 75 7.59 -3.82 -11.30
N PHE A 76 8.52 -4.78 -11.31
CA PHE A 76 9.44 -4.99 -12.43
C PHE A 76 8.79 -5.73 -13.60
N ASN A 77 7.85 -6.64 -13.32
CA ASN A 77 7.21 -7.49 -14.32
C ASN A 77 5.79 -7.02 -14.70
N GLY A 78 5.27 -5.97 -14.07
CA GLY A 78 3.96 -5.40 -14.32
C GLY A 78 2.81 -6.27 -13.82
N ASP A 79 2.99 -7.00 -12.72
CA ASP A 79 1.99 -7.91 -12.13
C ASP A 79 1.25 -7.34 -10.90
N GLN A 80 1.53 -6.09 -10.54
CA GLN A 80 0.98 -5.34 -9.39
C GLN A 80 1.48 -5.79 -8.02
N LEU A 81 2.32 -6.83 -7.96
CA LEU A 81 2.96 -7.26 -6.72
C LEU A 81 4.23 -6.44 -6.49
N LEU A 82 4.60 -6.33 -5.22
CA LEU A 82 5.82 -5.64 -4.84
C LEU A 82 7.03 -6.51 -5.19
N ASP A 83 7.95 -5.97 -5.97
CA ASP A 83 9.24 -6.55 -6.32
C ASP A 83 10.39 -5.82 -5.62
N LEU A 84 11.52 -6.51 -5.46
CA LEU A 84 12.67 -6.03 -4.69
C LEU A 84 13.92 -5.83 -5.56
N PHE A 85 14.63 -4.74 -5.32
CA PHE A 85 15.96 -4.48 -5.86
C PHE A 85 17.01 -4.70 -4.78
N HIS A 86 17.72 -5.82 -4.86
CA HIS A 86 18.74 -6.24 -3.90
C HIS A 86 20.13 -5.74 -4.31
N LEU A 87 20.76 -4.96 -3.44
CA LEU A 87 22.11 -4.44 -3.59
C LEU A 87 23.10 -5.27 -2.77
N SER A 88 24.01 -5.95 -3.48
CA SER A 88 25.13 -6.70 -2.89
C SER A 88 25.93 -5.91 -1.84
N THR A 89 26.57 -6.61 -0.90
CA THR A 89 27.39 -6.01 0.17
C THR A 89 28.52 -5.12 -0.38
N ASN A 90 29.08 -5.50 -1.54
CA ASN A 90 30.09 -4.70 -2.23
C ASN A 90 29.52 -3.52 -3.03
N GLN A 91 28.22 -3.23 -2.91
CA GLN A 91 27.45 -2.13 -3.52
C GLN A 91 27.77 -1.93 -5.01
N ARG A 92 27.90 -3.03 -5.77
CA ARG A 92 28.23 -2.99 -7.22
C ARG A 92 27.34 -3.89 -8.08
N THR A 93 26.60 -4.79 -7.45
CA THR A 93 25.64 -5.65 -8.14
C THR A 93 24.24 -5.37 -7.63
N VAL A 94 23.33 -5.07 -8.56
CA VAL A 94 21.89 -4.99 -8.34
C VAL A 94 21.26 -6.26 -8.91
N SER A 95 20.54 -6.99 -8.09
CA SER A 95 19.74 -8.15 -8.47
C SER A 95 18.26 -7.82 -8.27
N VAL A 96 17.40 -8.27 -9.19
CA VAL A 96 15.95 -8.09 -9.09
C VAL A 96 15.31 -9.37 -8.60
N TYR A 97 14.38 -9.26 -7.66
CA TYR A 97 13.60 -10.36 -7.12
C TYR A 97 12.11 -10.10 -7.25
N THR A 98 11.38 -11.03 -7.85
CA THR A 98 9.92 -10.94 -7.97
C THR A 98 9.22 -11.81 -6.93
N TRP A 99 8.06 -11.37 -6.45
CA TRP A 99 7.29 -12.16 -5.48
C TRP A 99 6.60 -13.36 -6.15
N SER A 100 6.70 -14.55 -5.55
CA SER A 100 5.97 -15.74 -6.00
C SER A 100 4.96 -16.20 -4.96
N ARG A 101 3.69 -15.81 -5.13
CA ARG A 101 2.58 -16.27 -4.28
C ARG A 101 2.48 -17.80 -4.18
N ALA A 102 2.71 -18.50 -5.30
CA ALA A 102 2.61 -19.96 -5.34
C ALA A 102 3.69 -20.68 -4.50
N GLN A 103 4.88 -20.08 -4.39
CA GLN A 103 6.00 -20.65 -3.61
C GLN A 103 6.23 -19.92 -2.28
N TYR A 104 5.49 -18.84 -2.03
CA TYR A 104 5.62 -17.95 -0.88
C TYR A 104 7.08 -17.52 -0.63
N ARG A 105 7.76 -17.08 -1.70
CA ARG A 105 9.16 -16.68 -1.67
C ARG A 105 9.53 -15.76 -2.81
N TRP A 106 10.61 -15.00 -2.61
CA TRP A 106 11.29 -14.20 -3.63
C TRP A 106 12.01 -15.06 -4.65
N GLN A 107 11.90 -14.71 -5.93
CA GLN A 107 12.59 -15.38 -7.04
C GLN A 107 13.47 -14.40 -7.80
N GLU A 108 14.77 -14.72 -7.92
CA GLU A 108 15.72 -13.87 -8.64
C GLU A 108 15.45 -13.89 -10.15
N GLN A 109 15.37 -12.70 -10.75
CA GLN A 109 15.36 -12.47 -12.18
C GLN A 109 16.79 -12.30 -12.68
N VAL A 110 17.49 -13.42 -12.92
CA VAL A 110 18.94 -13.46 -13.19
C VAL A 110 19.35 -12.63 -14.41
N GLN A 111 18.48 -12.54 -15.41
CA GLN A 111 18.66 -11.73 -16.62
C GLN A 111 18.66 -10.21 -16.35
N ALA A 112 18.02 -9.77 -15.27
CA ALA A 112 17.88 -8.36 -14.90
C ALA A 112 19.05 -7.85 -14.03
N ARG A 113 20.11 -8.66 -13.84
CA ARG A 113 21.21 -8.30 -12.94
C ARG A 113 22.11 -7.24 -13.55
N ILE A 114 22.26 -6.11 -12.86
CA ILE A 114 23.18 -5.03 -13.23
C ILE A 114 24.49 -5.20 -12.45
N ARG A 115 25.62 -5.14 -13.15
CA ARG A 115 26.96 -5.11 -12.55
C ARG A 115 27.68 -3.84 -12.97
N THR A 116 28.03 -3.01 -12.00
CA THR A 116 28.75 -1.77 -12.25
C THR A 116 30.26 -1.99 -12.26
N ALA A 117 30.98 -1.04 -12.86
CA ALA A 117 32.44 -1.05 -12.88
C ALA A 117 33.05 -1.00 -11.46
N SER A 118 34.32 -1.38 -11.34
CA SER A 118 35.00 -1.47 -10.04
C SER A 118 35.11 -0.14 -9.31
N ASP A 119 35.08 0.97 -10.04
CA ASP A 119 35.13 2.36 -9.58
C ASP A 119 33.74 3.02 -9.44
N PHE A 120 32.64 2.26 -9.51
CA PHE A 120 31.30 2.79 -9.25
C PHE A 120 30.62 2.03 -8.12
N ILE A 121 30.66 2.61 -6.92
CA ILE A 121 29.97 2.12 -5.72
C ILE A 121 28.61 2.80 -5.65
N ILE A 122 27.55 1.99 -5.73
CA ILE A 122 26.15 2.42 -5.71
C ILE A 122 25.79 2.88 -4.29
N THR A 123 25.30 4.11 -4.16
CA THR A 123 24.82 4.70 -2.90
C THR A 123 23.31 4.90 -2.87
N ASN A 124 22.63 4.87 -4.02
CA ASN A 124 21.18 4.93 -4.11
C ASN A 124 20.67 4.21 -5.37
N ILE A 125 19.46 3.65 -5.31
CA ILE A 125 18.75 3.04 -6.42
C ILE A 125 17.35 3.63 -6.43
N VAL A 126 16.92 4.19 -7.55
CA VAL A 126 15.58 4.77 -7.69
C VAL A 126 14.88 4.17 -8.90
N PRO A 127 13.87 3.32 -8.68
CA PRO A 127 12.97 2.87 -9.72
C PRO A 127 12.10 4.00 -10.25
N GLY A 128 11.84 3.98 -11.56
CA GLY A 128 10.97 4.92 -12.24
C GLY A 128 10.97 4.65 -13.74
N ASP A 129 10.14 5.33 -14.50
CA ASP A 129 10.10 5.22 -15.96
C ASP A 129 10.75 6.48 -16.56
N PHE A 130 12.01 6.37 -16.98
CA PHE A 130 12.84 7.51 -17.37
C PHE A 130 12.80 7.78 -18.87
N ASP A 131 12.53 6.76 -19.69
CA ASP A 131 12.30 6.90 -21.13
C ASP A 131 10.82 7.08 -21.50
N TYR A 132 9.92 6.93 -20.52
CA TYR A 132 8.46 7.14 -20.64
C TYR A 132 7.80 6.08 -21.54
N ASP A 133 8.30 4.85 -21.53
CA ASP A 133 7.76 3.72 -22.29
C ASP A 133 6.77 2.85 -21.47
N GLY A 134 6.57 3.17 -20.19
CA GLY A 134 5.69 2.45 -19.26
C GLY A 134 6.33 1.24 -18.57
N ARG A 135 7.62 0.98 -18.78
CA ARG A 135 8.40 -0.04 -18.07
C ARG A 135 9.11 0.56 -16.87
N LEU A 136 9.61 -0.30 -15.99
CA LEU A 136 10.34 0.13 -14.80
C LEU A 136 11.84 0.14 -15.10
N ASP A 137 12.40 1.33 -15.21
CA ASP A 137 13.83 1.61 -15.30
C ASP A 137 14.46 1.81 -13.92
N LEU A 138 15.79 1.88 -13.90
CA LEU A 138 16.55 2.12 -12.67
C LEU A 138 17.53 3.28 -12.82
N LEU A 139 17.41 4.28 -11.96
CA LEU A 139 18.43 5.29 -11.76
C LEU A 139 19.35 4.87 -10.61
N LEU A 140 20.64 4.68 -10.92
CA LEU A 140 21.69 4.40 -9.96
C LEU A 140 22.49 5.67 -9.68
N MET A 141 22.65 6.00 -8.41
CA MET A 141 23.56 7.05 -7.95
C MET A 141 24.75 6.42 -7.25
N GLY A 142 25.94 6.98 -7.43
CA GLY A 142 27.14 6.42 -6.83
C GLY A 142 28.40 7.21 -7.12
N GLY A 143 29.53 6.65 -6.69
CA GLY A 143 30.85 7.23 -6.94
C GLY A 143 31.96 6.24 -6.65
N SER A 144 33.21 6.65 -6.87
CA SER A 144 34.37 5.75 -6.71
C SER A 144 34.76 5.47 -5.27
N LYS A 145 34.57 6.45 -4.38
CA LYS A 145 34.88 6.37 -2.94
C LYS A 145 33.86 7.15 -2.09
N PRO A 146 32.58 6.74 -2.08
CA PRO A 146 31.55 7.45 -1.33
C PRO A 146 31.87 7.44 0.17
N GLY A 147 31.77 8.60 0.82
CA GLY A 147 32.03 8.77 2.26
C GLY A 147 33.50 8.67 2.69
N GLY A 148 34.46 8.60 1.76
CA GLY A 148 35.89 8.62 2.09
C GLY A 148 36.39 10.03 2.44
N TRP A 149 37.43 10.13 3.28
CA TRP A 149 38.06 11.43 3.62
C TRP A 149 38.67 12.15 2.40
N TRP A 150 39.02 11.36 1.36
CA TRP A 150 39.45 11.83 0.04
C TRP A 150 38.37 11.61 -1.03
N GLY A 151 37.09 11.49 -0.63
CA GLY A 151 35.97 11.28 -1.54
C GLY A 151 35.93 12.38 -2.59
N HIS A 152 35.66 12.01 -3.83
CA HIS A 152 35.47 12.99 -4.91
C HIS A 152 34.21 13.82 -4.63
N ASP A 153 34.22 15.11 -4.94
CA ASP A 153 33.12 16.06 -4.72
C ASP A 153 31.90 15.85 -5.65
N GLU A 154 31.91 14.76 -6.43
CA GLU A 154 30.91 14.50 -7.47
C GLU A 154 30.18 13.18 -7.24
N LEU A 155 28.87 13.22 -7.49
CA LEU A 155 27.97 12.09 -7.52
C LEU A 155 27.67 11.74 -8.98
N ALA A 156 28.02 10.54 -9.40
CA ALA A 156 27.66 10.03 -10.72
C ALA A 156 26.24 9.48 -10.73
N ILE A 157 25.52 9.79 -11.81
CA ILE A 157 24.13 9.38 -12.07
C ILE A 157 24.15 8.52 -13.33
N LYS A 158 23.51 7.35 -13.27
CA LYS A 158 23.37 6.43 -14.41
C LYS A 158 21.95 5.91 -14.47
N VAL A 159 21.34 5.91 -15.65
CA VAL A 159 20.02 5.31 -15.87
C VAL A 159 20.18 4.01 -16.63
N PHE A 160 19.46 2.98 -16.21
CA PHE A 160 19.41 1.65 -16.81
C PHE A 160 17.98 1.39 -17.28
N LEU A 161 17.80 1.31 -18.60
CA LEU A 161 16.50 1.18 -19.26
C LEU A 161 16.10 -0.29 -19.37
N GLN A 162 14.88 -0.63 -18.97
CA GLN A 162 14.37 -1.99 -19.04
C GLN A 162 14.03 -2.37 -20.48
N GLN A 163 14.58 -3.49 -20.93
CA GLN A 163 14.30 -4.03 -22.25
C GLN A 163 13.15 -5.04 -22.19
N ARG A 164 12.50 -5.29 -23.33
CA ARG A 164 11.40 -6.26 -23.48
C ARG A 164 11.67 -7.68 -22.97
N ASN A 165 12.94 -8.09 -22.91
CA ASN A 165 13.37 -9.41 -22.42
C ASN A 165 13.64 -9.41 -20.90
N GLY A 166 13.35 -8.32 -20.19
CA GLY A 166 13.63 -8.13 -18.77
C GLY A 166 15.11 -7.87 -18.45
N THR A 167 15.96 -7.58 -19.43
CA THR A 167 17.34 -7.13 -19.18
C THR A 167 17.38 -5.61 -19.01
N PHE A 168 18.43 -5.09 -18.38
CA PHE A 168 18.70 -3.66 -18.30
C PHE A 168 19.86 -3.26 -19.22
N VAL A 169 19.73 -2.12 -19.88
CA VAL A 169 20.78 -1.50 -20.71
C VAL A 169 21.07 -0.11 -20.18
N GLU A 170 22.36 0.23 -20.02
CA GLU A 170 22.76 1.58 -19.60
C GLU A 170 22.36 2.60 -20.68
N GLY A 171 21.64 3.65 -20.27
CA GLY A 171 21.23 4.75 -21.13
C GLY A 171 22.38 5.69 -21.51
N PRO A 172 22.09 6.81 -22.20
CA PRO A 172 23.12 7.78 -22.57
C PRO A 172 23.80 8.39 -21.33
N PRO A 173 25.04 8.91 -21.47
CA PRO A 173 25.76 9.55 -20.36
C PRO A 173 25.00 10.74 -19.78
N ILE A 174 24.94 10.82 -18.44
CA ILE A 174 24.27 11.90 -17.70
C ILE A 174 25.33 12.75 -16.98
N PRO A 175 25.21 14.10 -16.98
CA PRO A 175 26.10 14.96 -16.21
C PRO A 175 26.08 14.62 -14.71
N THR A 176 27.26 14.64 -14.07
CA THR A 176 27.40 14.39 -12.63
C THR A 176 26.77 15.52 -11.80
N SER A 177 26.29 15.18 -10.60
CA SER A 177 25.78 16.13 -9.61
C SER A 177 26.85 16.39 -8.54
N GLY A 178 26.70 17.46 -7.75
CA GLY A 178 27.33 17.56 -6.44
C GLY A 178 26.86 16.43 -5.51
N LEU A 179 27.53 16.32 -4.35
CA LEU A 179 27.31 15.21 -3.41
C LEU A 179 25.87 15.03 -2.89
N PRO A 180 25.10 16.08 -2.54
CA PRO A 180 23.70 15.92 -2.18
C PRO A 180 22.92 15.22 -3.31
N GLN A 181 22.21 14.15 -2.97
CA GLN A 181 21.59 13.28 -3.97
C GLN A 181 20.43 14.00 -4.67
N PRO A 182 20.34 14.00 -6.01
CA PRO A 182 19.22 14.62 -6.70
C PRO A 182 17.86 14.03 -6.28
N THR A 183 16.87 14.90 -6.07
CA THR A 183 15.49 14.51 -5.75
C THR A 183 14.69 14.36 -7.04
N ILE A 184 13.92 13.27 -7.17
CA ILE A 184 13.01 13.06 -8.30
C ILE A 184 11.71 13.81 -8.07
N PHE A 185 11.24 14.52 -9.09
CA PHE A 185 9.95 15.20 -9.12
C PHE A 185 9.55 15.53 -10.56
N ASP A 186 8.32 15.99 -10.80
CA ASP A 186 7.89 16.50 -12.10
C ASP A 186 7.87 18.04 -12.05
N ALA A 187 8.96 18.65 -12.53
CA ALA A 187 9.12 20.11 -12.51
C ALA A 187 8.34 20.80 -13.64
N THR A 188 7.99 20.03 -14.67
CA THR A 188 7.53 20.52 -15.97
C THR A 188 6.04 20.28 -16.21
N GLY A 189 5.37 19.55 -15.31
CA GLY A 189 3.98 19.14 -15.44
C GLY A 189 3.77 18.13 -16.58
N SER A 190 4.85 17.48 -17.01
CA SER A 190 4.86 16.54 -18.12
C SER A 190 4.59 15.10 -17.67
N MET A 191 4.51 14.87 -16.36
CA MET A 191 4.48 13.56 -15.70
C MET A 191 5.76 12.74 -15.87
N ARG A 192 6.82 13.30 -16.45
CA ARG A 192 8.14 12.67 -16.57
C ARG A 192 8.98 12.95 -15.33
N ALA A 193 9.87 12.02 -15.01
CA ALA A 193 10.77 12.16 -13.88
C ALA A 193 11.92 13.14 -14.21
N ASP A 194 11.89 14.33 -13.64
CA ASP A 194 12.99 15.29 -13.60
C ASP A 194 13.83 15.11 -12.31
N LEU A 195 15.07 15.58 -12.28
CA LEU A 195 15.92 15.54 -11.07
C LEU A 195 16.34 16.94 -10.62
N LEU A 196 16.11 17.26 -9.35
CA LEU A 196 16.64 18.47 -8.71
C LEU A 196 17.88 18.13 -7.89
N GLY A 197 19.03 18.65 -8.29
CA GLY A 197 20.31 18.41 -7.62
C GLY A 197 21.15 19.67 -7.52
N VAL A 198 22.43 19.49 -7.20
CA VAL A 198 23.40 20.58 -7.02
C VAL A 198 24.45 20.52 -8.13
N SER A 199 24.89 21.68 -8.60
CA SER A 199 26.00 21.77 -9.56
C SER A 199 27.33 21.27 -8.94
N THR A 200 28.16 20.61 -9.74
CA THR A 200 29.52 20.22 -9.32
C THR A 200 30.42 21.42 -9.04
N ASN A 201 30.14 22.56 -9.66
CA ASN A 201 30.94 23.78 -9.52
C ASN A 201 30.57 24.62 -8.29
N SER A 202 29.43 24.36 -7.64
CA SER A 202 28.96 25.14 -6.48
C SER A 202 27.98 24.36 -5.63
N LYS A 203 28.23 24.32 -4.31
CA LYS A 203 27.37 23.64 -3.32
C LYS A 203 26.01 24.31 -3.08
N THR A 204 25.81 25.53 -3.59
CA THR A 204 24.57 26.30 -3.41
C THR A 204 23.77 26.46 -4.69
N MET A 205 24.37 26.19 -5.85
CA MET A 205 23.72 26.35 -7.14
C MET A 205 22.92 25.10 -7.47
N LEU A 206 21.60 25.16 -7.32
CA LEU A 206 20.72 24.10 -7.79
C LEU A 206 20.71 24.02 -9.32
N LYS A 207 20.55 22.80 -9.82
CA LYS A 207 20.35 22.49 -11.23
C LYS A 207 19.22 21.49 -11.40
N LEU A 208 18.53 21.60 -12.53
CA LEU A 208 17.49 20.67 -12.95
C LEU A 208 18.04 19.82 -14.09
N TRP A 209 18.02 18.51 -13.91
CA TRP A 209 18.14 17.54 -14.99
C TRP A 209 16.73 17.35 -15.54
N LYS A 210 16.39 18.15 -16.54
CA LYS A 210 15.08 18.13 -17.18
C LYS A 210 15.00 16.96 -18.13
N ASN A 211 14.02 16.08 -17.97
CA ASN A 211 13.82 14.94 -18.85
C ASN A 211 13.42 15.43 -20.24
N VAL A 212 14.24 15.11 -21.24
CA VAL A 212 14.04 15.48 -22.64
C VAL A 212 14.02 14.26 -23.55
N TRP A 213 13.96 13.06 -22.97
CA TRP A 213 14.01 11.82 -23.73
C TRP A 213 12.89 11.73 -24.75
N THR A 214 13.24 11.33 -25.97
CA THR A 214 12.28 10.95 -26.99
C THR A 214 12.75 9.69 -27.70
N GLU A 215 11.80 8.87 -28.15
CA GLU A 215 12.11 7.67 -28.94
C GLU A 215 12.91 7.96 -30.22
N THR A 216 12.73 9.17 -30.77
CA THR A 216 13.43 9.63 -31.98
C THR A 216 14.86 10.12 -31.72
N ASP A 217 15.15 10.60 -30.51
CA ASP A 217 16.46 11.09 -30.09
C ASP A 217 16.88 10.45 -28.77
N ARG A 218 17.59 9.33 -28.90
CA ARG A 218 18.09 8.53 -27.78
C ARG A 218 19.50 8.96 -27.31
N THR A 219 19.99 10.11 -27.79
CA THR A 219 21.35 10.56 -27.49
C THR A 219 21.46 11.29 -26.16
N ASN A 220 20.36 11.85 -25.68
CA ASN A 220 20.28 12.53 -24.41
C ASN A 220 19.00 12.16 -23.64
N LEU A 221 19.14 11.97 -22.34
CA LEU A 221 18.01 11.71 -21.43
C LEU A 221 17.65 12.97 -20.63
N PHE A 222 18.66 13.78 -20.25
CA PHE A 222 18.47 14.95 -19.42
C PHE A 222 19.21 16.18 -19.97
N ASP A 223 18.50 17.30 -20.09
CA ASP A 223 19.12 18.61 -20.27
C ASP A 223 19.38 19.26 -18.91
N LEU A 224 20.61 19.77 -18.71
CA LEU A 224 20.95 20.49 -17.48
C LEU A 224 20.55 21.96 -17.61
N VAL A 225 19.49 22.35 -16.90
CA VAL A 225 18.91 23.71 -16.93
C VAL A 225 18.81 24.31 -15.53
N ASP A 226 18.46 25.59 -15.47
CA ASP A 226 18.14 26.22 -14.19
C ASP A 226 16.75 25.76 -13.72
N PRO A 227 16.58 25.45 -12.42
CA PRO A 227 15.29 25.04 -11.89
C PRO A 227 14.27 26.19 -11.93
N PRO A 228 12.97 25.89 -12.08
CA PRO A 228 11.93 26.88 -12.36
C PRO A 228 11.48 27.68 -11.10
N PHE A 229 12.41 28.21 -10.32
CA PHE A 229 12.11 29.05 -9.14
C PHE A 229 11.90 30.52 -9.54
N LYS A 230 10.77 31.12 -9.12
CA LYS A 230 10.42 32.52 -9.44
C LYS A 230 11.02 33.54 -8.47
N GLY A 231 11.66 34.58 -9.02
CA GLY A 231 11.68 35.94 -8.46
C GLY A 231 12.45 36.19 -7.15
N GLN A 232 13.30 35.26 -6.68
CA GLN A 232 14.08 35.45 -5.46
C GLN A 232 15.52 34.94 -5.61
N ASN A 233 16.45 35.56 -4.87
CA ASN A 233 17.79 35.02 -4.68
C ASN A 233 17.65 33.71 -3.89
N PHE A 234 17.60 32.59 -4.62
CA PHE A 234 17.58 31.27 -4.02
C PHE A 234 18.77 31.12 -3.07
N ASN A 235 18.48 30.98 -1.77
CA ASN A 235 19.48 30.89 -0.71
C ASN A 235 19.23 29.65 0.14
N CYS A 236 19.45 28.49 -0.46
CA CYS A 236 19.35 27.21 0.22
C CYS A 236 20.48 26.29 -0.24
N ARG A 237 21.39 25.97 0.67
CA ARG A 237 22.39 24.94 0.45
C ARG A 237 21.81 23.60 0.91
N LEU A 238 21.77 22.60 0.03
CA LEU A 238 21.30 21.28 0.42
C LEU A 238 22.35 20.57 1.30
N PRO A 239 22.00 20.13 2.52
CA PRO A 239 22.89 19.32 3.33
C PRO A 239 23.02 17.90 2.73
N GLU A 240 24.04 17.17 3.17
CA GLU A 240 24.19 15.76 2.86
C GLU A 240 24.29 14.95 4.16
N PRO A 241 23.27 14.12 4.51
CA PRO A 241 22.01 13.92 3.80
C PRO A 241 21.00 15.07 3.97
N HIS A 242 20.07 15.19 3.03
CA HIS A 242 18.87 16.06 3.14
C HIS A 242 17.57 15.23 3.11
N PHE A 243 16.46 15.85 3.50
CA PHE A 243 15.12 15.24 3.61
C PHE A 243 14.11 15.96 2.71
N ASN A 244 14.54 16.30 1.50
CA ASN A 244 13.67 16.95 0.52
C ASN A 244 12.51 16.02 0.19
N ALA A 245 11.33 16.61 -0.04
CA ALA A 245 10.13 15.87 -0.38
C ALA A 245 9.29 16.58 -1.43
N PHE A 246 8.58 15.79 -2.23
CA PHE A 246 7.61 16.25 -3.22
C PHE A 246 6.21 15.83 -2.78
N VAL A 247 5.52 16.73 -2.08
CA VAL A 247 4.25 16.48 -1.37
C VAL A 247 3.36 17.71 -1.40
N ASP A 248 2.05 17.53 -1.43
CA ASP A 248 1.07 18.63 -1.32
C ASP A 248 1.05 19.17 0.13
N LEU A 249 1.41 20.45 0.30
CA LEU A 249 1.56 21.08 1.62
C LEU A 249 0.56 22.20 1.88
N ASP A 250 -0.15 22.70 0.87
CA ASP A 250 -1.20 23.71 1.03
C ASP A 250 -2.63 23.14 0.85
N GLY A 251 -2.75 21.88 0.45
CA GLY A 251 -3.98 21.10 0.41
C GLY A 251 -4.78 21.21 -0.89
N ASP A 252 -4.16 21.66 -1.99
CA ASP A 252 -4.78 21.79 -3.31
C ASP A 252 -4.66 20.52 -4.19
N CYS A 253 -4.12 19.44 -3.65
CA CYS A 253 -3.82 18.16 -4.31
C CYS A 253 -2.74 18.22 -5.40
N LEU A 254 -1.97 19.31 -5.48
CA LEU A 254 -0.77 19.42 -6.30
C LEU A 254 0.46 19.23 -5.42
N ALA A 255 1.42 18.39 -5.82
CA ALA A 255 2.64 18.27 -5.03
C ALA A 255 3.51 19.54 -5.09
N ASP A 256 3.92 19.99 -3.91
CA ASP A 256 4.85 21.08 -3.67
C ASP A 256 6.24 20.53 -3.34
N LEU A 257 7.22 21.43 -3.33
CA LEU A 257 8.60 21.07 -3.03
C LEU A 257 9.01 21.55 -1.62
N PHE A 258 9.31 20.59 -0.75
CA PHE A 258 9.97 20.83 0.53
C PHE A 258 11.49 20.66 0.38
N LEU A 259 12.25 21.68 0.76
CA LEU A 259 13.71 21.66 0.77
C LEU A 259 14.25 21.77 2.19
N THR A 260 15.17 20.87 2.55
CA THR A 260 16.00 21.03 3.74
C THR A 260 17.23 21.85 3.37
N CYS A 261 17.51 22.89 4.14
CA CYS A 261 18.57 23.84 3.86
C CYS A 261 19.55 23.94 5.04
N GLN A 262 20.82 24.17 4.74
CA GLN A 262 21.87 24.43 5.73
C GLN A 262 22.45 25.84 5.47
N PRO A 263 22.00 26.87 6.21
CA PRO A 263 22.41 28.25 5.95
C PRO A 263 23.89 28.52 6.31
N ASP A 264 24.46 27.75 7.24
CA ASP A 264 25.84 27.93 7.73
C ASP A 264 26.62 26.60 7.66
N GLU A 265 27.74 26.60 6.94
CA GLU A 265 28.63 25.43 6.83
C GLU A 265 29.18 24.99 8.19
N ASP A 266 29.48 25.95 9.06
CA ASP A 266 30.14 25.73 10.34
C ASP A 266 29.15 25.26 11.42
N ALA A 267 27.86 25.27 11.13
CA ALA A 267 26.79 24.86 12.04
C ALA A 267 25.92 23.71 11.47
N PRO A 268 26.46 22.49 11.27
CA PRO A 268 25.75 21.36 10.66
C PRO A 268 24.52 20.87 11.44
N ASN A 269 24.36 21.29 12.70
CA ASN A 269 23.18 20.98 13.52
C ASN A 269 22.06 22.02 13.41
N ARG A 270 22.24 23.10 12.63
CA ARG A 270 21.23 24.13 12.40
C ARG A 270 20.72 24.02 10.97
N LEU A 271 19.62 23.28 10.83
CA LEU A 271 18.92 23.15 9.56
C LEU A 271 17.73 24.10 9.52
N THR A 272 17.43 24.61 8.33
CA THR A 272 16.22 25.34 8.01
C THR A 272 15.43 24.57 6.95
N TYR A 273 14.20 24.97 6.70
CA TYR A 273 13.40 24.44 5.62
C TYR A 273 12.85 25.56 4.74
N GLN A 274 12.56 25.23 3.49
CA GLN A 274 11.81 26.06 2.56
C GLN A 274 10.71 25.24 1.90
N ILE A 275 9.52 25.82 1.76
CA ILE A 275 8.37 25.25 1.05
C ILE A 275 8.10 26.10 -0.18
N TRP A 276 8.18 25.46 -1.34
CA TRP A 276 7.98 26.07 -2.64
C TRP A 276 6.73 25.50 -3.29
N LEU A 277 5.71 26.35 -3.48
CA LEU A 277 4.44 25.92 -4.07
C LEU A 277 4.56 25.84 -5.59
N ASN A 278 3.99 24.79 -6.18
CA ASN A 278 3.85 24.69 -7.63
C ASN A 278 2.70 25.58 -8.10
N ASP A 279 2.96 26.51 -9.02
CA ASP A 279 1.95 27.47 -9.48
C ASP A 279 1.06 26.95 -10.60
N LYS A 280 1.23 25.70 -11.05
CA LYS A 280 0.54 25.09 -12.21
C LYS A 280 0.88 25.72 -13.56
N GLN A 281 1.76 26.70 -13.60
CA GLN A 281 2.21 27.39 -14.82
C GLN A 281 3.70 27.17 -15.07
N GLY A 282 4.29 26.11 -14.50
CA GLY A 282 5.69 25.78 -14.69
C GLY A 282 6.63 26.66 -13.89
N SER A 283 6.22 27.15 -12.73
CA SER A 283 7.14 27.75 -11.78
C SER A 283 6.81 27.44 -10.33
N TYR A 284 7.84 27.53 -9.50
CA TYR A 284 7.76 27.32 -8.07
C TYR A 284 7.99 28.64 -7.34
N ARG A 285 7.13 28.94 -6.38
CA ARG A 285 7.19 30.16 -5.57
C ARG A 285 7.41 29.83 -4.11
N LEU A 286 8.40 30.47 -3.47
CA LEU A 286 8.61 30.35 -2.04
C LEU A 286 7.36 30.82 -1.29
N ALA A 287 6.81 29.94 -0.44
CA ALA A 287 5.63 30.22 0.35
C ALA A 287 5.91 30.27 1.84
N ARG A 288 6.74 29.36 2.37
CA ARG A 288 7.12 29.30 3.77
C ARG A 288 8.60 28.96 3.92
N GLU A 289 9.19 29.44 4.99
CA GLU A 289 10.51 29.04 5.43
C GLU A 289 10.59 29.14 6.95
N GLY A 290 11.48 28.37 7.57
CA GLY A 290 11.61 28.35 9.02
C GLY A 290 12.80 27.56 9.50
N ASN A 291 13.03 27.60 10.81
CA ASN A 291 14.07 26.82 11.46
C ASN A 291 13.52 25.44 11.82
N LEU A 292 14.29 24.39 11.51
CA LEU A 292 14.03 23.05 12.05
C LEU A 292 14.59 22.96 13.47
N PRO A 293 14.13 21.99 14.29
CA PRO A 293 14.65 21.79 15.64
C PRO A 293 16.17 21.57 15.61
N TYR A 294 16.86 22.10 16.63
CA TYR A 294 18.31 21.96 16.71
C TYR A 294 18.72 20.48 16.73
N GLY A 295 19.70 20.13 15.90
CA GLY A 295 20.19 18.76 15.78
C GLY A 295 19.23 17.83 15.05
N THR A 296 18.36 18.35 14.16
CA THR A 296 17.49 17.54 13.28
C THR A 296 18.28 16.45 12.55
N LYS A 297 17.73 15.23 12.57
CA LYS A 297 18.30 14.01 12.01
C LYS A 297 17.43 13.38 10.94
N SER A 298 16.14 13.68 10.91
CA SER A 298 15.25 13.36 9.79
C SER A 298 13.98 14.19 9.80
N VAL A 299 13.38 14.33 8.62
CA VAL A 299 12.04 14.86 8.40
C VAL A 299 11.29 13.86 7.51
N GLY A 300 10.12 13.41 7.95
CA GLY A 300 9.17 12.60 7.20
C GLY A 300 7.82 13.31 7.11
N PHE A 301 6.91 12.78 6.28
CA PHE A 301 5.65 13.45 5.94
C PHE A 301 4.49 12.45 6.00
N ALA A 302 3.46 12.77 6.78
CA ALA A 302 2.21 12.03 6.86
C ALA A 302 1.16 12.86 7.61
N ASP A 303 -0.13 12.62 7.33
CA ASP A 303 -1.24 13.16 8.12
C ASP A 303 -1.34 12.38 9.44
N MET A 304 -0.76 12.93 10.52
CA MET A 304 -0.56 12.18 11.75
C MET A 304 -1.81 12.16 12.63
N ASP A 305 -2.66 13.18 12.57
CA ASP A 305 -3.87 13.30 13.38
C ASP A 305 -5.18 13.27 12.61
N ARG A 306 -5.11 12.94 11.32
CA ARG A 306 -6.24 12.63 10.45
C ARG A 306 -7.16 13.84 10.28
N ASP A 307 -6.55 14.99 10.01
CA ASP A 307 -7.23 16.24 9.72
C ASP A 307 -7.28 16.57 8.23
N GLY A 308 -6.65 15.75 7.38
CA GLY A 308 -6.61 15.92 5.93
C GLY A 308 -5.49 16.83 5.45
N THR A 309 -4.45 17.01 6.26
CA THR A 309 -3.26 17.80 5.93
C THR A 309 -1.99 17.00 6.21
N ILE A 310 -0.93 17.23 5.43
CA ILE A 310 0.36 16.54 5.62
C ILE A 310 1.18 17.26 6.70
N ASP A 311 1.50 16.54 7.78
CA ASP A 311 2.36 17.00 8.88
C ASP A 311 3.83 16.62 8.68
N MET A 312 4.72 17.26 9.45
CA MET A 312 6.13 16.86 9.52
C MET A 312 6.42 15.97 10.73
N VAL A 313 7.00 14.80 10.49
CA VAL A 313 7.53 13.90 11.53
C VAL A 313 9.03 14.11 11.63
N ILE A 314 9.50 14.70 12.72
CA ILE A 314 10.88 15.17 12.89
C ILE A 314 11.55 14.38 14.01
N THR A 315 12.75 13.87 13.75
CA THR A 315 13.66 13.43 14.82
C THR A 315 14.81 14.40 14.96
N SER A 316 15.16 14.75 16.19
CA SER A 316 16.28 15.65 16.48
C SER A 316 17.05 15.15 17.70
N CYS A 317 18.35 15.41 17.76
CA CYS A 317 19.20 15.07 18.91
C CYS A 317 20.10 16.26 19.27
N SER A 318 19.87 16.86 20.44
CA SER A 318 20.65 17.99 20.96
C SER A 318 22.06 17.59 21.35
N SER A 319 22.18 16.39 21.93
CA SER A 319 23.43 15.75 22.36
C SER A 319 23.35 14.23 22.11
N ARG A 320 24.44 13.49 22.37
CA ARG A 320 24.41 12.03 22.26
C ARG A 320 23.52 11.44 23.36
N GLY A 321 22.34 10.95 22.98
CA GLY A 321 21.38 10.30 23.90
C GLY A 321 20.13 11.13 24.20
N GLU A 322 20.19 12.45 24.00
CA GLU A 322 19.03 13.33 24.14
C GLU A 322 18.40 13.56 22.78
N CYS A 323 17.54 12.62 22.38
CA CYS A 323 16.78 12.70 21.15
C CYS A 323 15.30 12.94 21.43
N THR A 324 14.63 13.63 20.52
CA THR A 324 13.18 13.84 20.53
C THR A 324 12.57 13.34 19.24
N LEU A 325 11.36 12.80 19.35
CA LEU A 325 10.45 12.57 18.24
C LEU A 325 9.39 13.67 18.32
N SER A 326 9.26 14.47 17.27
CA SER A 326 8.33 15.59 17.23
C SER A 326 7.42 15.51 16.00
N VAL A 327 6.18 15.97 16.14
CA VAL A 327 5.24 16.15 15.04
C VAL A 327 4.91 17.63 14.95
N ALA A 328 5.24 18.26 13.82
CA ALA A 328 4.82 19.61 13.50
C ALA A 328 3.59 19.54 12.60
N TYR A 329 2.45 19.92 13.16
CA TYR A 329 1.17 19.82 12.50
C TYR A 329 0.98 20.95 11.51
N ASN A 330 0.46 20.65 10.34
CA ASN A 330 0.22 21.62 9.29
C ASN A 330 -1.09 22.37 9.55
N GLU A 331 -0.99 23.61 10.01
CA GLU A 331 -2.16 24.41 10.33
C GLU A 331 -2.83 24.88 9.04
N GLN A 332 -3.90 24.21 8.64
CA GLN A 332 -4.75 24.62 7.51
C GLN A 332 -6.22 24.72 7.91
N MET A 333 -7.03 25.20 6.98
CA MET A 333 -8.47 25.19 7.09
C MET A 333 -8.98 23.75 7.31
N PRO A 334 -9.81 23.55 8.35
CA PRO A 334 -10.28 22.22 8.71
C PRO A 334 -11.36 21.74 7.74
N LEU A 335 -11.71 20.45 7.83
CA LEU A 335 -12.93 19.93 7.22
C LEU A 335 -14.17 20.58 7.85
N CYS A 336 -15.17 20.91 7.03
CA CYS A 336 -16.43 21.47 7.51
C CYS A 336 -17.16 20.45 8.41
N GLY A 337 -17.35 20.82 9.68
CA GLY A 337 -18.07 20.00 10.66
C GLY A 337 -19.55 20.38 10.78
N ALA A 338 -20.37 19.49 11.32
CA ALA A 338 -21.80 19.74 11.58
C ALA A 338 -22.05 20.86 12.62
N GLU A 339 -21.07 21.18 13.47
CA GLU A 339 -21.17 22.16 14.57
C GLU A 339 -20.29 23.42 14.36
N MET A 340 -19.97 23.80 13.12
CA MET A 340 -19.30 25.08 12.87
C MET A 340 -20.24 26.25 13.15
N THR A 341 -20.17 26.84 14.35
CA THR A 341 -20.82 28.11 14.68
C THR A 341 -19.92 29.29 14.31
N GLY A 342 -19.94 29.71 13.04
CA GLY A 342 -19.25 30.92 12.58
C GLY A 342 -18.71 30.85 11.15
N SER A 343 -18.35 32.02 10.60
CA SER A 343 -17.88 32.23 9.22
C SER A 343 -16.42 31.84 8.95
N ALA A 344 -15.89 30.82 9.64
CA ALA A 344 -14.52 30.36 9.40
C ALA A 344 -14.50 29.52 8.10
N ALA A 345 -13.54 29.82 7.21
CA ALA A 345 -13.38 29.05 5.98
C ALA A 345 -12.96 27.60 6.33
N CYS A 346 -13.66 26.62 5.76
CA CYS A 346 -13.42 25.19 5.93
C CYS A 346 -13.54 24.50 4.57
N ARG A 347 -13.03 23.26 4.46
CA ARG A 347 -13.13 22.44 3.25
C ARG A 347 -14.41 21.60 3.28
N GLU A 348 -15.20 21.69 2.24
CA GLU A 348 -16.35 20.81 2.08
C GLU A 348 -15.90 19.39 1.72
N PRO A 349 -16.59 18.32 2.15
CA PRO A 349 -16.18 16.94 1.86
C PRO A 349 -16.10 16.59 0.37
N ASP A 350 -16.84 17.29 -0.47
CA ASP A 350 -16.86 17.18 -1.94
C ASP A 350 -15.90 18.17 -2.63
N ALA A 351 -15.14 18.95 -1.86
CA ALA A 351 -14.15 19.91 -2.35
C ALA A 351 -12.88 19.92 -1.46
N LEU A 352 -12.22 18.76 -1.36
CA LEU A 352 -11.02 18.60 -0.51
C LEU A 352 -9.74 19.22 -1.11
N CYS A 353 -9.65 19.30 -2.44
CA CYS A 353 -8.52 19.87 -3.18
C CYS A 353 -8.65 21.38 -3.32
N VAL A 354 -8.57 22.08 -2.19
CA VAL A 354 -8.65 23.55 -2.13
C VAL A 354 -7.46 24.05 -1.31
N ALA A 355 -6.62 24.84 -1.97
CA ALA A 355 -5.44 25.47 -1.37
C ALA A 355 -5.83 26.31 -0.15
N ASP A 356 -5.11 26.17 0.95
CA ASP A 356 -5.11 27.15 2.03
C ASP A 356 -3.91 28.09 1.89
N PRO A 357 -4.09 29.33 1.43
CA PRO A 357 -2.98 30.28 1.31
C PRO A 357 -2.34 30.64 2.66
N LYS A 358 -3.00 30.35 3.78
CA LYS A 358 -2.55 30.61 5.16
C LYS A 358 -1.93 29.40 5.84
N PHE A 359 -1.75 28.27 5.14
CA PHE A 359 -1.12 27.08 5.73
C PHE A 359 0.18 27.43 6.47
N ASN A 360 0.46 26.81 7.60
CA ASN A 360 1.61 27.18 8.42
C ASN A 360 2.14 26.01 9.25
N PHE A 361 3.45 26.06 9.52
CA PHE A 361 4.11 25.16 10.46
C PHE A 361 4.73 26.00 11.59
N ASP A 362 4.05 26.04 12.75
CA ASP A 362 4.63 26.62 13.97
C ASP A 362 5.40 25.56 14.75
N LEU A 363 6.74 25.63 14.68
CA LEU A 363 7.66 24.73 15.39
C LEU A 363 8.13 25.30 16.74
N SER A 364 7.47 26.34 17.27
CA SER A 364 7.82 26.91 18.56
C SER A 364 7.55 25.92 19.70
N THR A 365 8.47 25.84 20.67
CA THR A 365 8.40 24.92 21.81
C THR A 365 7.58 25.43 22.98
N ALA A 366 7.01 26.64 22.88
CA ALA A 366 6.21 27.25 23.94
C ALA A 366 4.75 26.78 23.84
N SER A 367 4.28 25.92 24.76
CA SER A 367 2.89 25.42 24.89
C SER A 367 2.04 25.54 23.60
N ASN A 368 2.49 24.87 22.54
CA ASN A 368 2.01 25.04 21.19
C ASN A 368 1.25 23.78 20.76
N PRO A 369 -0.07 23.84 20.48
CA PRO A 369 -0.83 22.67 20.04
C PRO A 369 -0.46 22.20 18.63
N SER A 370 0.34 22.96 17.89
CA SER A 370 0.78 22.66 16.52
C SER A 370 2.18 22.06 16.47
N PHE A 371 2.81 21.84 17.63
CA PHE A 371 4.08 21.13 17.73
C PHE A 371 4.14 20.23 18.96
N THR A 372 3.96 18.92 18.75
CA THR A 372 4.14 17.92 19.80
C THR A 372 5.58 17.44 19.79
N SER A 373 6.28 17.52 20.92
CA SER A 373 7.66 17.05 21.06
C SER A 373 7.81 16.09 22.22
N ILE A 374 8.24 14.87 21.93
CA ILE A 374 8.31 13.78 22.90
C ILE A 374 9.76 13.30 23.02
N PRO A 375 10.38 13.39 24.21
CA PRO A 375 11.70 12.83 24.44
C PRO A 375 11.70 11.31 24.23
N ILE A 376 12.69 10.80 23.49
CA ILE A 376 12.85 9.36 23.25
C ILE A 376 13.06 8.61 24.57
N SER A 377 13.73 9.22 25.55
CA SER A 377 13.91 8.65 26.89
C SER A 377 12.60 8.45 27.66
N THR A 378 11.56 9.23 27.36
CA THR A 378 10.22 9.08 27.94
C THR A 378 9.44 7.97 27.23
N LEU A 379 9.54 7.86 25.91
CA LEU A 379 8.88 6.81 25.12
C LEU A 379 9.52 5.44 25.31
N LEU A 380 10.85 5.40 25.36
CA LEU A 380 11.67 4.19 25.34
C LEU A 380 12.79 4.33 26.39
N PRO A 381 12.51 4.07 27.67
CA PRO A 381 13.47 4.25 28.75
C PRO A 381 14.79 3.49 28.53
N GLY A 382 15.91 4.21 28.62
CA GLY A 382 17.26 3.65 28.43
C GLY A 382 17.66 3.37 26.99
N ALA A 383 16.81 3.72 26.01
CA ALA A 383 17.11 3.59 24.59
C ALA A 383 17.60 4.92 23.99
N THR A 384 18.53 4.85 23.05
CA THR A 384 18.97 5.99 22.21
C THR A 384 18.58 5.72 20.76
N LEU A 385 18.16 6.76 20.03
CA LEU A 385 17.81 6.67 18.63
C LEU A 385 19.05 6.40 17.75
N ILE A 386 18.92 5.49 16.79
CA ILE A 386 19.89 5.30 15.72
C ILE A 386 19.43 6.11 14.52
N THR A 387 20.26 7.04 14.05
CA THR A 387 19.88 8.03 13.03
C THR A 387 20.57 7.80 11.69
N GLN A 388 21.57 6.91 11.65
CA GLN A 388 22.32 6.59 10.45
C GLN A 388 22.91 5.19 10.56
N SER A 389 22.97 4.47 9.43
CA SER A 389 23.72 3.21 9.34
C SER A 389 25.22 3.47 9.15
N THR A 390 26.04 2.74 9.89
CA THR A 390 27.51 2.74 9.76
C THR A 390 28.04 1.60 8.91
N SER A 391 27.18 0.66 8.51
CA SER A 391 27.57 -0.53 7.75
C SER A 391 27.53 -0.29 6.23
N PHE A 392 27.03 0.87 5.77
CA PHE A 392 26.87 1.26 4.37
C PHE A 392 27.96 2.24 3.92
N ARG A 393 28.47 2.11 2.69
CA ARG A 393 29.43 3.07 2.11
C ARG A 393 28.69 4.22 1.46
N GLY A 394 28.70 5.37 2.12
CA GLY A 394 27.94 6.57 1.77
C GLY A 394 26.93 6.94 2.86
N PRO A 395 26.31 8.13 2.78
CA PRO A 395 25.26 8.51 3.72
C PRO A 395 24.03 7.59 3.60
N HIS A 396 23.63 6.98 4.71
CA HIS A 396 22.41 6.18 4.79
C HIS A 396 21.68 6.50 6.11
N PRO A 397 20.90 7.60 6.13
CA PRO A 397 20.11 7.98 7.29
C PRO A 397 19.00 6.95 7.55
N THR A 398 18.62 6.79 8.81
CA THR A 398 17.56 5.86 9.24
C THR A 398 16.40 6.64 9.86
N PRO A 399 15.59 7.34 9.05
CA PRO A 399 14.40 8.04 9.55
C PRO A 399 13.39 7.05 10.12
N PRO A 400 12.42 7.51 10.94
CA PRO A 400 11.25 6.71 11.27
C PRO A 400 10.56 6.19 10.01
N SER A 401 10.23 4.90 9.97
CA SER A 401 9.36 4.37 8.91
C SER A 401 7.90 4.58 9.33
N ILE A 402 7.14 5.28 8.50
CA ILE A 402 5.75 5.67 8.77
C ILE A 402 4.82 4.70 8.04
N GLY A 403 3.83 4.14 8.74
CA GLY A 403 2.85 3.20 8.19
C GLY A 403 1.81 2.86 9.24
N ASP A 404 0.63 2.41 8.83
CA ASP A 404 -0.50 2.12 9.73
C ASP A 404 -0.64 0.59 9.89
N TYR A 405 -0.06 0.03 10.95
CA TYR A 405 0.03 -1.43 11.11
C TYR A 405 -1.28 -2.04 11.61
N ASN A 406 -2.10 -1.23 12.30
CA ASN A 406 -3.35 -1.66 12.91
C ASN A 406 -4.58 -1.21 12.10
N ILE A 407 -4.34 -0.49 11.00
CA ILE A 407 -5.31 -0.06 10.00
C ILE A 407 -6.34 0.92 10.61
N ASP A 408 -6.01 1.63 11.69
CA ASP A 408 -6.94 2.52 12.41
C ASP A 408 -7.10 3.91 11.77
N GLY A 409 -6.30 4.19 10.73
CA GLY A 409 -6.25 5.43 9.98
C GLY A 409 -5.35 6.50 10.60
N TYR A 410 -4.54 6.15 11.61
CA TYR A 410 -3.51 7.01 12.17
C TYR A 410 -2.12 6.38 11.95
N PRO A 411 -1.17 7.07 11.31
CA PRO A 411 0.14 6.48 11.04
C PRO A 411 0.92 6.12 12.32
N ASP A 412 1.45 4.90 12.34
CA ASP A 412 2.38 4.36 13.34
C ASP A 412 3.83 4.45 12.87
N LEU A 413 4.78 4.15 13.75
CA LEU A 413 6.22 4.33 13.49
C LEU A 413 7.06 3.10 13.83
N LEU A 414 8.01 2.78 12.95
CA LEU A 414 9.17 1.93 13.28
C LEU A 414 10.39 2.82 13.54
N LEU A 415 11.04 2.61 14.69
CA LEU A 415 12.27 3.28 15.07
C LEU A 415 13.40 2.27 15.28
N LEU A 416 14.62 2.65 14.89
CA LEU A 416 15.83 1.93 15.29
C LEU A 416 16.41 2.54 16.56
N THR A 417 16.70 1.70 17.55
CA THR A 417 17.26 2.14 18.83
C THR A 417 18.41 1.25 19.29
N THR A 418 19.24 1.79 20.19
CA THR A 418 20.28 1.05 20.90
C THR A 418 20.14 1.23 22.40
N GLN A 419 20.44 0.19 23.18
CA GLN A 419 20.39 0.21 24.65
C GLN A 419 21.79 0.19 25.28
N ALA A 420 21.88 0.64 26.53
CA ALA A 420 23.09 0.52 27.35
C ALA A 420 23.47 -0.95 27.56
N GLY A 421 24.55 -1.41 26.91
CA GLY A 421 24.97 -2.83 26.88
C GLY A 421 25.12 -3.41 25.46
N GLY A 422 24.70 -2.67 24.43
CA GLY A 422 24.89 -3.01 23.02
C GLY A 422 23.71 -3.78 22.42
N GLY A 423 23.44 -3.52 21.15
CA GLY A 423 22.36 -4.12 20.36
C GLY A 423 21.53 -3.06 19.65
N ARG A 424 21.21 -3.29 18.37
CA ARG A 424 20.36 -2.45 17.52
C ARG A 424 19.01 -3.12 17.37
N ASN A 425 17.97 -2.53 17.95
CA ASN A 425 16.62 -3.08 17.98
C ASN A 425 15.66 -2.24 17.14
N VAL A 426 14.64 -2.89 16.59
CA VAL A 426 13.47 -2.22 16.00
C VAL A 426 12.41 -2.05 17.08
N LYS A 427 11.82 -0.86 17.15
CA LYS A 427 10.74 -0.51 18.07
C LYS A 427 9.51 -0.12 17.27
N LEU A 428 8.40 -0.80 17.51
CA LEU A 428 7.09 -0.47 16.97
C LEU A 428 6.39 0.48 17.93
N LEU A 429 6.08 1.69 17.45
CA LEU A 429 5.36 2.70 18.19
C LEU A 429 3.97 2.89 17.56
N GLN A 430 2.94 2.57 18.33
CA GLN A 430 1.55 2.80 17.93
C GLN A 430 1.15 4.25 18.21
N SER A 431 0.47 4.89 17.26
CA SER A 431 -0.19 6.17 17.42
C SER A 431 -1.38 6.05 18.36
N ARG A 432 -1.50 6.97 19.32
CA ARG A 432 -2.63 7.05 20.24
C ARG A 432 -3.07 8.49 20.48
N PRO A 433 -4.34 8.73 20.86
CA PRO A 433 -4.76 10.06 21.26
C PRO A 433 -3.90 10.60 22.42
N CYS A 434 -3.54 11.88 22.34
CA CYS A 434 -2.93 12.58 23.47
C CYS A 434 -3.86 12.58 24.69
N ASP A 435 -3.28 12.40 25.87
CA ASP A 435 -3.96 12.53 27.16
C ASP A 435 -3.27 13.57 28.04
N LYS A 436 -3.91 13.92 29.16
CA LYS A 436 -3.37 14.91 30.11
C LYS A 436 -2.06 14.47 30.79
N ALA A 437 -1.70 13.19 30.69
CA ALA A 437 -0.44 12.68 31.26
C ALA A 437 0.73 12.85 30.28
N SER A 438 0.43 12.91 28.98
CA SER A 438 1.43 12.84 27.90
C SER A 438 1.57 14.15 27.11
N CYS A 439 0.53 15.01 27.12
CA CYS A 439 0.46 16.21 26.30
C CYS A 439 -0.15 17.40 27.06
N THR A 440 0.05 18.61 26.53
CA THR A 440 -0.52 19.85 27.06
C THR A 440 -2.03 19.92 26.86
N PRO A 441 -2.76 20.75 27.64
CA PRO A 441 -4.20 20.95 27.45
C PRO A 441 -4.58 21.43 26.04
N GLY A 442 -3.70 22.20 25.38
CA GLY A 442 -3.89 22.66 24.01
C GLY A 442 -3.87 21.51 23.00
N GLU A 443 -2.86 20.63 23.09
CA GLU A 443 -2.74 19.45 22.22
C GLU A 443 -3.91 18.48 22.38
N VAL A 444 -4.35 18.23 23.63
CA VAL A 444 -5.52 17.40 23.90
C VAL A 444 -6.79 18.01 23.30
N LYS A 445 -6.98 19.33 23.41
CA LYS A 445 -8.11 20.04 22.79
C LYS A 445 -8.07 19.96 21.27
N ALA A 446 -6.88 20.07 20.69
CA ALA A 446 -6.64 19.95 19.25
C ALA A 446 -6.63 18.49 18.75
N ARG A 447 -6.86 17.50 19.63
CA ARG A 447 -6.89 16.06 19.29
C ARG A 447 -5.59 15.52 18.69
N ARG A 448 -4.45 16.12 19.06
CA ARG A 448 -3.12 15.70 18.62
C ARG A 448 -2.78 14.29 19.13
N ARG A 449 -1.72 13.71 18.57
CA ARG A 449 -1.31 12.33 18.83
C ARG A 449 -0.06 12.23 19.69
N ALA A 450 -0.01 11.15 20.46
CA ALA A 450 1.16 10.66 21.16
C ALA A 450 1.47 9.23 20.68
N PHE A 451 2.52 8.62 21.21
CA PHE A 451 2.90 7.25 20.86
C PHE A 451 2.99 6.35 22.10
N ALA A 452 2.87 5.04 21.88
CA ALA A 452 3.16 4.00 22.85
C ALA A 452 3.91 2.83 22.20
N GLU A 453 4.88 2.25 22.91
CA GLU A 453 5.58 1.06 22.43
C GLU A 453 4.65 -0.15 22.43
N VAL A 454 4.56 -0.83 21.28
CA VAL A 454 3.88 -2.12 21.16
C VAL A 454 4.83 -3.22 21.63
N THR A 455 4.47 -3.87 22.74
CA THR A 455 5.27 -4.94 23.36
C THR A 455 4.59 -6.30 23.26
N ALA A 456 3.28 -6.36 23.50
CA ALA A 456 2.49 -7.58 23.41
C ALA A 456 2.43 -8.07 21.96
N GLY A 457 2.86 -9.30 21.70
CA GLY A 457 2.90 -9.89 20.36
C GLY A 457 4.00 -9.33 19.46
N ALA A 458 4.82 -8.40 19.93
CA ALA A 458 5.94 -7.81 19.18
C ALA A 458 7.31 -8.33 19.64
N GLU A 459 7.36 -9.44 20.37
CA GLU A 459 8.58 -9.99 20.98
C GLU A 459 9.61 -10.44 19.93
N VAL A 460 9.20 -10.65 18.68
CA VAL A 460 10.11 -10.91 17.57
C VAL A 460 11.05 -9.73 17.33
N LEU A 461 10.54 -8.49 17.38
CA LEU A 461 11.33 -7.28 17.11
C LEU A 461 12.38 -7.05 18.21
N THR A 462 12.04 -7.34 19.47
CA THR A 462 12.97 -7.19 20.61
C THR A 462 14.09 -8.23 20.61
N LYS A 463 13.87 -9.39 19.96
CA LYS A 463 14.90 -10.43 19.79
C LYS A 463 15.94 -10.07 18.72
N ILE A 464 15.61 -9.21 17.76
CA ILE A 464 16.55 -8.72 16.75
C ILE A 464 17.45 -7.68 17.41
N ARG A 465 18.77 -7.95 17.46
CA ARG A 465 19.77 -7.09 18.13
C ARG A 465 20.81 -6.51 17.18
N ASP A 466 20.60 -6.69 15.90
CA ASP A 466 21.52 -6.41 14.81
C ASP A 466 20.82 -5.67 13.65
N ALA A 467 19.72 -4.97 13.93
CA ALA A 467 18.94 -4.24 12.93
C ALA A 467 19.69 -3.00 12.40
N GLU A 468 19.75 -2.88 11.08
CA GLU A 468 20.31 -1.74 10.34
C GLU A 468 19.22 -0.80 9.82
N SER A 469 18.11 -1.35 9.32
CA SER A 469 16.93 -0.61 8.91
C SER A 469 15.66 -1.47 9.03
N ALA A 470 14.49 -0.83 9.08
CA ALA A 470 13.20 -1.50 9.14
C ALA A 470 12.15 -0.68 8.36
N HIS A 471 11.36 -1.35 7.53
CA HIS A 471 10.41 -0.71 6.62
C HIS A 471 9.10 -1.48 6.55
N TRP A 472 8.00 -0.76 6.39
CA TRP A 472 6.68 -1.30 6.11
C TRP A 472 6.57 -1.80 4.67
N ILE A 473 6.02 -3.00 4.49
CA ILE A 473 5.66 -3.57 3.20
C ILE A 473 4.43 -4.47 3.37
N ASP A 474 3.67 -4.71 2.32
CA ASP A 474 2.65 -5.78 2.30
C ASP A 474 3.18 -6.89 1.40
N ILE A 475 3.69 -7.98 1.98
CA ILE A 475 4.52 -8.97 1.26
C ILE A 475 3.65 -9.82 0.34
N ASP A 476 2.56 -10.35 0.87
CA ASP A 476 1.64 -11.22 0.14
C ASP A 476 0.46 -10.47 -0.46
N ASP A 477 0.40 -9.15 -0.26
CA ASP A 477 -0.63 -8.26 -0.78
C ASP A 477 -2.01 -8.71 -0.22
N ASP A 478 -2.01 -8.98 1.09
CA ASP A 478 -3.15 -9.45 1.90
C ASP A 478 -3.91 -8.32 2.60
N GLY A 479 -3.39 -7.08 2.49
CA GLY A 479 -3.99 -5.90 3.09
C GLY A 479 -3.46 -5.53 4.47
N SER A 480 -2.45 -6.24 4.97
CA SER A 480 -1.80 -5.97 6.25
C SER A 480 -0.38 -5.47 6.03
N LEU A 481 0.05 -4.41 6.72
CA LEU A 481 1.44 -3.99 6.67
C LEU A 481 2.31 -4.93 7.53
N ASP A 482 3.19 -5.65 6.85
CA ASP A 482 4.31 -6.43 7.38
C ASP A 482 5.56 -5.55 7.57
N ILE A 483 6.59 -6.14 8.19
CA ILE A 483 7.86 -5.47 8.44
C ILE A 483 9.01 -6.21 7.77
N MET A 484 9.75 -5.52 6.92
CA MET A 484 11.07 -5.94 6.46
C MET A 484 12.14 -5.39 7.39
N VAL A 485 12.97 -6.24 7.97
CA VAL A 485 14.12 -5.84 8.79
C VAL A 485 15.42 -6.25 8.11
N GLN A 486 16.29 -5.27 7.86
CA GLN A 486 17.62 -5.49 7.33
C GLN A 486 18.62 -5.53 8.49
N LYS A 487 19.51 -6.51 8.50
CA LYS A 487 20.36 -6.85 9.65
C LYS A 487 21.83 -6.91 9.26
N SER A 488 22.68 -6.41 10.15
CA SER A 488 24.12 -6.63 10.08
C SER A 488 24.46 -8.04 10.57
N SER A 489 25.37 -8.74 9.92
CA SER A 489 25.93 -9.98 10.45
C SER A 489 27.31 -9.74 11.08
N SER A 490 27.81 -10.71 11.83
CA SER A 490 29.11 -10.68 12.53
C SER A 490 30.32 -10.47 11.61
N SER A 491 30.14 -10.66 10.30
CA SER A 491 31.12 -10.29 9.29
C SER A 491 30.60 -9.10 8.48
N VAL A 492 31.45 -8.09 8.25
CA VAL A 492 31.15 -6.91 7.41
C VAL A 492 30.72 -7.29 5.98
N ALA A 493 31.03 -8.53 5.55
CA ALA A 493 30.71 -9.06 4.23
C ALA A 493 29.30 -9.66 4.11
N THR A 494 28.60 -9.93 5.21
CA THR A 494 27.27 -10.55 5.20
C THR A 494 26.20 -9.61 5.76
N ARG A 495 25.10 -9.48 5.03
CA ARG A 495 23.92 -8.71 5.43
C ARG A 495 22.71 -9.59 5.18
N LYS A 496 21.77 -9.59 6.12
CA LYS A 496 20.61 -10.47 6.09
C LYS A 496 19.33 -9.66 6.11
N VAL A 497 18.32 -10.15 5.41
CA VAL A 497 16.96 -9.60 5.46
C VAL A 497 16.07 -10.63 6.13
N ASP A 498 15.33 -10.23 7.16
CA ASP A 498 14.25 -11.02 7.75
C ASP A 498 12.93 -10.28 7.53
N PHE A 499 11.91 -11.02 7.09
CA PHE A 499 10.54 -10.55 6.98
C PHE A 499 9.74 -10.96 8.22
N ILE A 500 8.85 -10.08 8.65
CA ILE A 500 8.04 -10.26 9.85
C ILE A 500 6.59 -9.99 9.45
N LYS A 501 5.81 -11.07 9.35
CA LYS A 501 4.39 -10.99 9.02
C LYS A 501 3.58 -10.41 10.18
N ASN A 502 2.70 -9.48 9.88
CA ASN A 502 1.73 -8.93 10.80
C ASN A 502 0.48 -9.82 10.82
N ASN A 503 0.27 -10.55 11.92
CA ASN A 503 -0.89 -11.43 12.11
C ASN A 503 -1.86 -10.90 13.18
N PHE A 504 -1.86 -9.59 13.46
CA PHE A 504 -2.85 -9.00 14.35
C PHE A 504 -4.23 -8.91 13.65
N PHE A 505 -5.29 -9.24 14.38
CA PHE A 505 -6.64 -9.07 13.87
C PHE A 505 -7.15 -7.66 14.16
N HIS A 506 -7.59 -6.96 13.12
CA HIS A 506 -8.19 -5.64 13.22
C HIS A 506 -9.57 -5.62 12.56
N ASP A 507 -10.58 -5.15 13.29
CA ASP A 507 -11.90 -4.81 12.74
C ASP A 507 -11.81 -3.42 12.10
N ALA A 508 -11.08 -3.32 10.99
CA ALA A 508 -10.84 -2.08 10.25
C ALA A 508 -10.64 -2.37 8.77
N PHE A 509 -10.68 -1.32 7.94
CA PHE A 509 -10.55 -1.45 6.49
C PHE A 509 -9.35 -0.67 5.97
N PHE A 510 -8.75 -1.12 4.88
CA PHE A 510 -7.64 -0.43 4.22
C PHE A 510 -8.01 -0.05 2.79
N MET A 511 -7.17 0.76 2.17
CA MET A 511 -7.15 0.96 0.72
C MET A 511 -5.71 1.09 0.24
N LYS A 512 -5.46 0.64 -0.99
CA LYS A 512 -4.20 0.78 -1.70
C LYS A 512 -4.41 1.59 -2.97
N ALA A 513 -3.57 2.58 -3.22
CA ALA A 513 -3.67 3.43 -4.40
C ALA A 513 -2.33 3.52 -5.13
N LEU A 514 -2.36 3.39 -6.46
CA LEU A 514 -1.20 3.52 -7.33
C LEU A 514 -1.52 4.48 -8.46
N THR A 515 -0.79 5.58 -8.56
CA THR A 515 -0.86 6.51 -9.68
C THR A 515 0.35 6.29 -10.57
N LEU A 516 0.12 6.07 -11.86
CA LEU A 516 1.17 5.89 -12.85
C LEU A 516 1.57 7.23 -13.48
N ASN A 517 2.71 7.26 -14.17
CA ASN A 517 3.19 8.46 -14.86
C ASN A 517 2.39 8.81 -16.14
N GLY A 518 1.48 7.93 -16.59
CA GLY A 518 0.66 8.18 -17.76
C GLY A 518 1.41 8.01 -19.09
N ALA A 519 2.47 7.20 -19.15
CA ALA A 519 3.14 6.81 -20.39
C ALA A 519 2.17 6.24 -21.45
N CYS A 520 1.22 5.42 -20.99
CA CYS A 520 0.22 4.76 -21.83
C CYS A 520 -1.16 4.84 -21.18
N ARG A 521 -2.24 4.73 -21.97
CA ARG A 521 -3.63 4.87 -21.46
C ARG A 521 -4.07 3.75 -20.53
N ALA A 522 -3.76 2.51 -20.89
CA ALA A 522 -4.13 1.30 -20.15
C ALA A 522 -3.17 0.16 -20.49
N TRP A 523 -2.85 0.05 -21.78
CA TRP A 523 -1.84 -0.85 -22.33
C TRP A 523 -0.83 -0.02 -23.11
N CYS A 524 0.45 -0.38 -23.00
CA CYS A 524 1.48 0.08 -23.92
C CYS A 524 1.53 -0.86 -25.12
N GLU A 525 1.56 -0.31 -26.33
CA GLU A 525 1.51 -1.07 -27.59
C GLU A 525 2.66 -0.68 -28.53
N PRO A 526 3.93 -0.94 -28.17
CA PRO A 526 5.05 -0.62 -29.04
C PRO A 526 5.08 -1.48 -30.30
N ALA A 527 5.59 -0.92 -31.40
CA ALA A 527 5.62 -1.58 -32.69
C ALA A 527 6.52 -2.82 -32.68
N GLY A 528 5.97 -3.98 -33.06
CA GLY A 528 6.73 -5.24 -33.15
C GLY A 528 6.93 -5.97 -31.82
N GLU A 529 6.21 -5.58 -30.77
CA GLU A 529 6.25 -6.23 -29.45
C GLU A 529 4.83 -6.54 -28.93
N PRO A 530 4.69 -7.54 -28.03
CA PRO A 530 3.43 -7.76 -27.34
C PRO A 530 3.09 -6.56 -26.45
N ARG A 531 1.80 -6.20 -26.43
CA ARG A 531 1.30 -5.19 -25.49
C ARG A 531 1.50 -5.62 -24.03
N TYR A 532 1.75 -4.67 -23.14
CA TYR A 532 1.94 -4.89 -21.70
C TYR A 532 1.25 -3.81 -20.86
N ARG A 533 1.15 -4.07 -19.55
CA ARG A 533 0.60 -3.12 -18.57
C ARG A 533 1.71 -2.25 -17.99
N PRO A 534 1.50 -0.93 -17.83
CA PRO A 534 2.53 -0.01 -17.35
C PRO A 534 2.62 0.09 -15.82
N TYR A 535 2.30 -0.98 -15.08
CA TYR A 535 2.21 -0.90 -13.62
C TYR A 535 3.54 -0.61 -12.91
N GLY A 536 4.66 -0.88 -13.59
CA GLY A 536 6.00 -0.50 -13.13
C GLY A 536 6.33 1.00 -13.21
N ALA A 537 5.55 1.78 -13.96
CA ALA A 537 5.78 3.20 -14.19
C ALA A 537 5.08 4.09 -13.13
N SER A 538 5.42 3.87 -11.85
CA SER A 538 4.86 4.66 -10.75
C SER A 538 5.27 6.14 -10.84
N TYR A 539 4.35 7.01 -10.45
CA TYR A 539 4.56 8.46 -10.47
C TYR A 539 4.95 9.00 -9.10
N SER A 540 5.96 9.87 -9.04
CA SER A 540 6.37 10.54 -7.79
C SER A 540 5.59 11.83 -7.58
N GLY A 541 4.99 12.01 -6.40
CA GLY A 541 4.25 13.21 -6.04
C GLY A 541 2.74 13.16 -6.32
N ALA A 542 2.14 11.98 -6.53
CA ALA A 542 0.68 11.89 -6.49
C ALA A 542 0.16 12.20 -5.07
N SER A 543 -0.94 12.96 -5.00
CA SER A 543 -1.62 13.31 -3.75
C SER A 543 -2.96 12.57 -3.68
N TYR A 544 -3.18 11.85 -2.58
CA TYR A 544 -4.45 11.20 -2.26
C TYR A 544 -5.08 11.91 -1.08
N LYS A 545 -6.29 12.43 -1.28
CA LYS A 545 -7.04 13.11 -0.22
C LYS A 545 -8.44 12.56 -0.19
N PHE A 546 -8.89 12.04 0.94
CA PHE A 546 -10.19 11.37 1.01
C PHE A 546 -10.95 11.70 2.27
N SER A 547 -12.26 11.51 2.22
CA SER A 547 -13.15 11.60 3.38
C SER A 547 -13.86 10.28 3.64
N VAL A 548 -13.94 9.92 4.91
CA VAL A 548 -14.73 8.79 5.38
C VAL A 548 -15.58 9.19 6.58
N MET A 549 -16.70 8.49 6.74
CA MET A 549 -17.57 8.62 7.89
C MET A 549 -17.31 7.47 8.87
N ASP A 550 -16.93 7.82 10.09
CA ASP A 550 -16.74 6.82 11.14
C ASP A 550 -18.10 6.28 11.65
N PRO A 551 -18.11 5.18 12.44
CA PRO A 551 -19.35 4.61 12.96
C PRO A 551 -20.12 5.54 13.91
N THR A 552 -19.49 6.61 14.41
CA THR A 552 -20.15 7.63 15.22
C THR A 552 -20.86 8.69 14.38
N GLY A 553 -20.67 8.66 13.06
CA GLY A 553 -21.21 9.62 12.10
C GLY A 553 -20.32 10.84 11.89
N ALA A 554 -19.12 10.88 12.50
CA ALA A 554 -18.19 11.98 12.29
C ALA A 554 -17.39 11.76 10.99
N ARG A 555 -17.30 12.81 10.18
CA ARG A 555 -16.46 12.82 8.99
C ARG A 555 -15.02 13.12 9.34
N ARG A 556 -14.11 12.38 8.74
CA ARG A 556 -12.66 12.56 8.85
C ARG A 556 -12.07 12.67 7.46
N SER A 557 -11.17 13.61 7.28
CA SER A 557 -10.32 13.72 6.09
C SER A 557 -8.97 13.10 6.36
N THR A 558 -8.34 12.56 5.33
CA THR A 558 -6.99 12.02 5.42
C THR A 558 -6.24 12.35 4.15
N GLN A 559 -4.95 12.66 4.29
CA GLN A 559 -4.06 12.90 3.16
C GLN A 559 -2.87 11.95 3.15
N VAL A 560 -2.53 11.44 1.97
CA VAL A 560 -1.42 10.51 1.75
C VAL A 560 -0.71 10.88 0.45
N ALA A 561 0.63 10.89 0.48
CA ALA A 561 1.44 11.12 -0.71
C ALA A 561 2.00 9.82 -1.29
N GLN A 562 2.22 9.78 -2.60
CA GLN A 562 2.94 8.70 -3.28
C GLN A 562 4.40 9.10 -3.53
N LEU A 563 5.32 8.22 -3.14
CA LEU A 563 6.77 8.39 -3.36
C LEU A 563 7.27 9.82 -3.04
N PRO A 564 7.03 10.32 -1.82
CA PRO A 564 7.37 11.70 -1.46
C PRO A 564 8.88 11.97 -1.48
N ARG A 565 9.73 10.93 -1.42
CA ARG A 565 11.20 11.06 -1.36
C ARG A 565 11.88 9.93 -2.12
N SER A 566 12.91 10.28 -2.88
CA SER A 566 13.72 9.34 -3.70
C SER A 566 15.19 9.20 -3.26
N THR A 567 15.62 9.91 -2.21
CA THR A 567 17.05 10.03 -1.87
C THR A 567 17.45 9.15 -0.67
N TYR A 568 18.70 8.70 -0.69
CA TYR A 568 19.39 7.98 0.39
C TYR A 568 18.77 6.64 0.79
N LEU A 569 18.32 5.84 -0.19
CA LEU A 569 17.66 4.55 0.00
C LEU A 569 16.40 4.67 0.88
N SER A 570 15.52 5.61 0.53
CA SER A 570 14.27 5.89 1.28
C SER A 570 13.29 4.72 1.32
N LEU A 571 13.42 3.74 0.41
CA LEU A 571 12.62 2.51 0.36
C LEU A 571 11.10 2.78 0.38
N GLY A 572 10.64 3.72 -0.45
CA GLY A 572 9.20 3.92 -0.68
C GLY A 572 8.62 2.82 -1.58
N THR A 573 7.41 2.36 -1.27
CA THR A 573 6.64 1.47 -2.16
C THR A 573 6.11 2.24 -3.37
N PRO A 574 5.93 1.61 -4.54
CA PRO A 574 5.39 2.28 -5.73
C PRO A 574 3.94 2.73 -5.54
N TYR A 575 3.20 2.07 -4.65
CA TYR A 575 1.85 2.41 -4.23
C TYR A 575 1.84 3.12 -2.87
N SER A 576 0.73 3.79 -2.55
CA SER A 576 0.41 4.28 -1.21
C SER A 576 -0.60 3.35 -0.55
N TYR A 577 -0.30 2.93 0.67
CA TYR A 577 -1.21 2.18 1.53
C TYR A 577 -1.74 3.10 2.62
N PHE A 578 -3.03 3.01 2.93
CA PHE A 578 -3.60 3.72 4.07
C PHE A 578 -4.76 2.97 4.70
N GLY A 579 -4.74 2.92 6.04
CA GLY A 579 -5.86 2.45 6.83
C GLY A 579 -6.98 3.47 6.84
N LEU A 580 -8.21 2.98 6.81
CA LEU A 580 -9.44 3.77 6.88
C LEU A 580 -10.01 3.75 8.30
N GLY A 581 -9.53 2.85 9.17
CA GLY A 581 -10.19 2.52 10.41
C GLY A 581 -11.55 1.88 10.18
N ARG A 582 -12.40 1.94 11.19
CA ARG A 582 -13.81 1.55 11.06
C ARG A 582 -14.54 2.63 10.26
N THR A 583 -15.30 2.23 9.25
CA THR A 583 -16.09 3.13 8.39
C THR A 583 -17.44 2.50 8.02
N ASN A 584 -18.43 3.32 7.64
CA ASN A 584 -19.80 2.93 7.28
C ASN A 584 -19.94 2.34 5.85
N ASN A 585 -19.04 1.41 5.48
CA ASN A 585 -19.04 0.57 4.27
C ASN A 585 -18.45 1.16 2.97
N TYR A 586 -18.16 2.45 2.86
CA TYR A 586 -17.50 3.02 1.67
C TYR A 586 -16.67 4.26 1.99
N VAL A 587 -15.74 4.60 1.08
CA VAL A 587 -15.06 5.90 1.07
C VAL A 587 -15.94 6.89 0.31
N GLU A 588 -16.31 8.00 0.95
CA GLU A 588 -17.27 8.97 0.39
C GLU A 588 -16.70 9.62 -0.87
N ASN A 589 -15.52 10.23 -0.75
CA ASN A 589 -14.79 10.87 -1.83
C ASN A 589 -13.30 10.53 -1.71
N LEU A 590 -12.67 10.15 -2.82
CA LEU A 590 -11.23 10.04 -2.98
C LEU A 590 -10.78 10.96 -4.11
N PHE A 591 -10.04 12.00 -3.75
CA PHE A 591 -9.38 12.88 -4.67
C PHE A 591 -7.97 12.37 -4.97
N ILE A 592 -7.63 12.30 -6.25
CA ILE A 592 -6.29 11.94 -6.73
C ILE A 592 -5.77 13.09 -7.58
N GLY A 593 -4.70 13.72 -7.12
CA GLY A 593 -4.04 14.82 -7.81
C GLY A 593 -2.65 14.44 -8.34
N VAL A 594 -2.26 15.08 -9.45
CA VAL A 594 -0.95 14.96 -10.10
C VAL A 594 -0.46 16.35 -10.50
N THR A 595 0.80 16.51 -10.90
CA THR A 595 1.38 17.85 -11.19
C THR A 595 1.23 18.35 -12.62
N ARG A 596 0.24 17.86 -13.37
CA ARG A 596 -0.06 18.42 -14.70
C ARG A 596 -0.37 19.91 -14.58
N HIS A 597 0.27 20.72 -15.42
CA HIS A 597 0.11 22.17 -15.49
C HIS A 597 -1.21 22.55 -16.17
N GLN A 598 -2.32 22.33 -15.47
CA GLN A 598 -3.68 22.62 -15.92
C GLN A 598 -4.57 23.01 -14.74
N ASP A 599 -5.69 23.68 -15.02
CA ASP A 599 -6.59 24.17 -13.97
C ASP A 599 -7.17 23.02 -13.13
N GLN A 600 -7.56 21.92 -13.79
CA GLN A 600 -8.09 20.73 -13.13
C GLN A 600 -7.05 19.60 -13.16
N HIS A 601 -6.16 19.60 -12.17
CA HIS A 601 -5.05 18.65 -12.05
C HIS A 601 -5.38 17.40 -11.20
N PHE A 602 -6.65 17.21 -10.83
CA PHE A 602 -7.12 16.09 -10.00
C PHE A 602 -8.46 15.52 -10.48
N ILE A 603 -8.75 14.28 -10.08
CA ILE A 603 -10.06 13.63 -10.21
C ILE A 603 -10.65 13.32 -8.83
N ASN A 604 -11.97 13.24 -8.74
CA ASN A 604 -12.69 12.71 -7.58
C ASN A 604 -13.38 11.40 -7.95
N ILE A 605 -13.32 10.42 -7.04
CA ILE A 605 -14.00 9.13 -7.16
C ILE A 605 -14.87 8.93 -5.92
N GLU A 606 -16.17 8.76 -6.16
CA GLU A 606 -17.16 8.59 -5.10
C GLU A 606 -17.50 7.11 -4.88
N GLY A 607 -17.83 6.76 -3.63
CA GLY A 607 -18.42 5.46 -3.29
C GLY A 607 -17.48 4.27 -3.48
N LEU A 608 -16.19 4.44 -3.16
CA LEU A 608 -15.22 3.36 -3.28
C LEU A 608 -15.39 2.30 -2.19
N ILE A 609 -15.28 1.03 -2.60
CA ILE A 609 -15.40 -0.13 -1.72
C ILE A 609 -14.08 -0.30 -0.95
N PRO A 610 -14.09 -0.38 0.39
CA PRO A 610 -12.88 -0.63 1.18
C PRO A 610 -12.25 -2.01 0.87
N ASN A 611 -11.02 -2.25 1.34
CA ASN A 611 -10.24 -3.46 1.07
C ASN A 611 -10.07 -3.70 -0.45
N SER A 612 -9.73 -2.63 -1.16
CA SER A 612 -9.51 -2.64 -2.60
C SER A 612 -8.23 -1.89 -2.96
N GLN A 613 -7.70 -2.23 -4.13
CA GLN A 613 -6.62 -1.51 -4.77
C GLN A 613 -7.17 -0.71 -5.95
N ILE A 614 -6.79 0.56 -6.05
CA ILE A 614 -7.11 1.41 -7.18
C ILE A 614 -5.84 1.81 -7.93
N VAL A 615 -5.87 1.66 -9.25
CA VAL A 615 -4.80 2.12 -10.16
C VAL A 615 -5.32 3.27 -10.99
N ILE A 616 -4.61 4.39 -10.96
CA ILE A 616 -4.94 5.62 -11.69
C ILE A 616 -3.91 5.81 -12.80
N VAL A 617 -4.41 5.98 -14.02
CA VAL A 617 -3.60 6.17 -15.22
C VAL A 617 -3.91 7.57 -15.78
N PRO A 618 -3.12 8.60 -15.41
CA PRO A 618 -3.32 9.98 -15.83
C PRO A 618 -2.79 10.24 -17.25
N TRP A 619 -3.05 9.30 -18.17
CA TRP A 619 -2.73 9.48 -19.59
C TRP A 619 -3.66 10.52 -20.19
N GLN A 620 -3.07 11.43 -20.96
CA GLN A 620 -3.78 12.56 -21.56
C GLN A 620 -3.17 12.88 -22.91
N PRO A 621 -3.99 13.05 -23.97
CA PRO A 621 -3.47 13.51 -25.25
C PRO A 621 -3.04 14.98 -25.16
N ASP A 622 -2.08 15.39 -25.99
CA ASP A 622 -1.47 16.73 -25.93
C ASP A 622 -2.45 17.90 -26.04
N TRP A 623 -3.63 17.68 -26.64
CA TRP A 623 -4.66 18.70 -26.83
C TRP A 623 -5.67 18.80 -25.67
N ALA A 624 -5.72 17.80 -24.78
CA ALA A 624 -6.61 17.84 -23.63
C ALA A 624 -5.99 18.70 -22.52
N SER A 625 -6.82 19.42 -21.79
CA SER A 625 -6.42 20.29 -20.66
C SER A 625 -7.17 19.96 -19.38
N ASP A 626 -7.77 18.77 -19.31
CA ASP A 626 -8.59 18.30 -18.21
C ASP A 626 -8.42 16.78 -18.06
N PRO A 627 -8.80 16.18 -16.91
CA PRO A 627 -8.51 14.79 -16.62
C PRO A 627 -9.55 13.81 -17.20
N SER A 628 -10.41 14.22 -18.14
CA SER A 628 -11.49 13.36 -18.68
C SER A 628 -11.00 12.08 -19.38
N SER A 629 -9.75 12.05 -19.85
CA SER A 629 -9.14 10.88 -20.48
C SER A 629 -8.52 9.90 -19.50
N TRP A 630 -8.40 10.27 -18.23
CA TRP A 630 -7.73 9.46 -17.22
C TRP A 630 -8.51 8.18 -16.97
N THR A 631 -7.78 7.07 -16.86
CA THR A 631 -8.36 5.75 -16.65
C THR A 631 -8.18 5.33 -15.19
N ARG A 632 -9.18 4.63 -14.65
CA ARG A 632 -9.19 4.12 -13.28
C ARG A 632 -9.54 2.64 -13.31
N GLU A 633 -8.73 1.84 -12.63
CA GLU A 633 -8.91 0.39 -12.53
C GLU A 633 -9.06 0.01 -11.05
N LEU A 634 -10.16 -0.65 -10.70
CA LEU A 634 -10.47 -1.08 -9.34
C LEU A 634 -10.30 -2.60 -9.23
N PHE A 635 -9.41 -3.02 -8.33
CA PHE A 635 -9.14 -4.41 -8.01
C PHE A 635 -9.70 -4.70 -6.62
N LEU A 636 -10.63 -5.65 -6.55
CA LEU A 636 -11.23 -6.08 -5.30
C LEU A 636 -10.40 -7.23 -4.73
N HIS A 637 -9.97 -7.12 -3.47
CA HIS A 637 -9.40 -8.27 -2.77
C HIS A 637 -10.57 -9.21 -2.40
N PRO A 638 -10.64 -10.42 -2.97
CA PRO A 638 -11.70 -11.35 -2.61
C PRO A 638 -11.51 -11.77 -1.16
N GLY A 639 -12.50 -11.57 -0.30
CA GLY A 639 -12.40 -12.00 1.09
C GLY A 639 -12.26 -13.52 1.21
N ASP A 640 -11.44 -13.98 2.15
CA ASP A 640 -11.18 -15.41 2.44
C ASP A 640 -12.46 -16.23 2.68
N TRP A 641 -13.54 -15.57 3.06
CA TRP A 641 -14.84 -16.17 3.33
C TRP A 641 -15.68 -16.46 2.07
N ILE A 642 -15.34 -15.89 0.91
CA ILE A 642 -16.13 -16.05 -0.33
C ILE A 642 -16.28 -17.52 -0.74
N PRO A 643 -15.22 -18.36 -0.76
CA PRO A 643 -15.36 -19.78 -1.06
C PRO A 643 -16.28 -20.50 -0.07
N TRP A 644 -16.17 -20.18 1.23
CA TRP A 644 -16.99 -20.78 2.27
C TRP A 644 -18.47 -20.41 2.14
N VAL A 645 -18.76 -19.12 1.92
CA VAL A 645 -20.13 -18.66 1.67
C VAL A 645 -20.68 -19.28 0.39
N THR A 646 -19.87 -19.42 -0.66
CA THR A 646 -20.27 -20.09 -1.91
C THR A 646 -20.62 -21.56 -1.68
N ILE A 647 -19.83 -22.28 -0.88
CA ILE A 647 -20.10 -23.67 -0.51
C ILE A 647 -21.41 -23.77 0.28
N VAL A 648 -21.59 -22.92 1.30
CA VAL A 648 -22.81 -22.93 2.13
C VAL A 648 -24.04 -22.59 1.30
N LEU A 649 -23.97 -21.57 0.44
CA LEU A 649 -25.06 -21.15 -0.43
C LEU A 649 -25.38 -22.24 -1.48
N GLY A 650 -24.35 -22.87 -2.05
CA GLY A 650 -24.49 -24.00 -2.97
C GLY A 650 -25.17 -25.20 -2.30
N ALA A 651 -24.73 -25.57 -1.09
CA ALA A 651 -25.33 -26.64 -0.32
C ALA A 651 -26.79 -26.35 0.05
N ALA A 652 -27.09 -25.13 0.49
CA ALA A 652 -28.44 -24.68 0.80
C ALA A 652 -29.35 -24.72 -0.45
N THR A 653 -28.84 -24.27 -1.60
CA THR A 653 -29.57 -24.28 -2.87
C THR A 653 -29.87 -25.70 -3.35
N LEU A 654 -28.89 -26.62 -3.25
CA LEU A 654 -29.08 -28.04 -3.56
C LEU A 654 -30.11 -28.71 -2.65
N LEU A 655 -30.07 -28.41 -1.35
CA LEU A 655 -31.03 -28.93 -0.38
C LEU A 655 -32.45 -28.45 -0.72
N LEU A 656 -32.63 -27.15 -0.99
CA LEU A 656 -33.91 -26.59 -1.40
C LEU A 656 -34.39 -27.22 -2.72
N GLY A 657 -33.50 -27.36 -3.70
CA GLY A 657 -33.80 -28.04 -4.96
C GLY A 657 -34.27 -29.48 -4.76
N ALA A 658 -33.61 -30.25 -3.91
CA ALA A 658 -33.99 -31.62 -3.58
C ALA A 658 -35.36 -31.70 -2.89
N ILE A 659 -35.66 -30.77 -1.98
CA ILE A 659 -36.98 -30.67 -1.33
C ILE A 659 -38.06 -30.38 -2.37
N VAL A 660 -37.84 -29.42 -3.27
CA VAL A 660 -38.79 -29.06 -4.34
C VAL A 660 -39.04 -30.25 -5.26
N VAL A 661 -37.98 -30.93 -5.71
CA VAL A 661 -38.10 -32.12 -6.57
C VAL A 661 -38.85 -33.24 -5.86
N SER A 662 -38.55 -33.51 -4.60
CA SER A 662 -39.24 -34.52 -3.79
C SER A 662 -40.73 -34.22 -3.63
N LEU A 663 -41.08 -32.95 -3.34
CA LEU A 663 -42.47 -32.51 -3.27
C LEU A 663 -43.17 -32.64 -4.62
N HIS A 664 -42.50 -32.30 -5.73
CA HIS A 664 -43.05 -32.42 -7.07
C HIS A 664 -43.31 -33.88 -7.48
N PHE A 665 -42.40 -34.80 -7.14
CA PHE A 665 -42.63 -36.23 -7.35
C PHE A 665 -43.77 -36.76 -6.47
N ASN A 666 -43.85 -36.34 -5.20
CA ASN A 666 -44.97 -36.72 -4.33
C ASN A 666 -46.31 -36.19 -4.82
N GLU A 667 -46.35 -34.99 -5.39
CA GLU A 667 -47.54 -34.43 -6.03
C GLU A 667 -47.97 -35.27 -7.23
N LYS A 668 -47.03 -35.57 -8.15
CA LYS A 668 -47.32 -36.42 -9.32
C LYS A 668 -47.79 -37.82 -8.95
N VAL A 669 -47.18 -38.45 -7.94
CA VAL A 669 -47.61 -39.75 -7.42
C VAL A 669 -48.98 -39.65 -6.74
N GLY A 670 -49.24 -38.57 -6.00
CA GLY A 670 -50.54 -38.29 -5.39
C GLY A 670 -51.66 -38.11 -6.43
N THR A 671 -51.37 -37.43 -7.54
CA THR A 671 -52.29 -37.25 -8.67
C THR A 671 -52.55 -38.56 -9.39
N ALA A 672 -51.52 -39.38 -9.64
CA ALA A 672 -51.68 -40.71 -10.23
C ALA A 672 -52.52 -41.66 -9.35
N LEU A 673 -52.33 -41.60 -8.03
CA LEU A 673 -53.13 -42.40 -7.09
C LEU A 673 -54.60 -41.95 -7.04
N ARG A 674 -54.88 -40.64 -7.14
CA ARG A 674 -56.25 -40.11 -7.21
C ARG A 674 -56.95 -40.49 -8.50
N VAL A 675 -56.24 -40.57 -9.63
CA VAL A 675 -56.79 -41.06 -10.90
C VAL A 675 -57.11 -42.56 -10.82
N LEU A 676 -56.26 -43.36 -10.16
CA LEU A 676 -56.53 -44.78 -9.92
C LEU A 676 -57.69 -45.04 -8.93
N GLN A 677 -57.91 -44.14 -7.97
CA GLN A 677 -59.04 -44.20 -7.03
C GLN A 677 -60.33 -43.56 -7.57
N ALA A 678 -60.26 -42.83 -8.68
CA ALA A 678 -61.41 -42.22 -9.36
C ALA A 678 -62.02 -43.14 -10.44
N LEU A 679 -61.56 -44.39 -10.58
CA LEU A 679 -62.27 -45.39 -11.38
C LEU A 679 -63.57 -45.79 -10.65
N PRO A 680 -64.77 -45.54 -11.22
CA PRO A 680 -66.01 -45.91 -10.57
C PRO A 680 -66.26 -47.42 -10.66
N ASP A 681 -66.55 -48.03 -9.51
CA ASP A 681 -67.42 -49.20 -9.43
C ASP A 681 -68.83 -48.80 -9.89
N ALA A 682 -69.20 -49.11 -11.14
CA ALA A 682 -70.60 -49.31 -11.55
C ALA A 682 -70.67 -49.94 -12.96
N GLY A 683 -71.12 -51.20 -13.05
CA GLY A 683 -71.49 -51.79 -14.34
C GLY A 683 -71.50 -53.32 -14.43
N VAL A 684 -72.22 -53.99 -13.54
CA VAL A 684 -72.56 -55.42 -13.67
C VAL A 684 -73.50 -55.63 -14.88
N ARG A 685 -73.19 -56.64 -15.73
CA ARG A 685 -74.01 -57.24 -16.82
C ARG A 685 -74.25 -56.32 -18.03
N THR A 686 -73.66 -56.57 -19.22
CA THR A 686 -74.00 -57.70 -20.10
C THR A 686 -72.96 -57.82 -21.21
N LEU A 687 -72.17 -58.89 -21.22
CA LEU A 687 -71.72 -59.63 -22.42
C LEU A 687 -70.89 -60.83 -21.96
N ILE A 688 -71.61 -61.87 -21.55
CA ILE A 688 -71.08 -63.24 -21.61
C ILE A 688 -71.10 -63.63 -23.07
N ALA A 689 -69.92 -63.70 -23.70
CA ALA A 689 -69.55 -64.80 -24.59
C ALA A 689 -68.09 -64.63 -25.03
N LEU A 690 -67.33 -65.72 -24.85
CA LEU A 690 -66.02 -66.04 -25.45
C LEU A 690 -64.77 -65.64 -24.63
N CYS A 691 -64.40 -66.55 -23.73
CA CYS A 691 -63.00 -66.90 -23.40
C CYS A 691 -62.26 -67.41 -24.67
N PRO A 692 -60.91 -67.59 -24.73
CA PRO A 692 -60.03 -67.82 -23.58
C PRO A 692 -58.57 -67.27 -23.62
N LEU A 693 -57.97 -67.26 -22.41
CA LEU A 693 -56.59 -67.60 -22.02
C LEU A 693 -55.35 -67.05 -22.80
N ARG A 694 -54.45 -66.39 -22.04
CA ARG A 694 -53.06 -66.79 -21.68
C ARG A 694 -52.38 -65.60 -20.98
N SER A 695 -52.01 -65.61 -19.69
CA SER A 695 -50.95 -66.34 -18.97
C SER A 695 -49.54 -66.18 -19.55
N LEU A 696 -48.66 -65.47 -18.81
CA LEU A 696 -47.22 -65.73 -18.51
C LEU A 696 -46.59 -64.41 -18.03
N VAL A 697 -46.43 -64.14 -16.73
CA VAL A 697 -45.44 -64.70 -15.78
C VAL A 697 -43.99 -64.37 -16.15
N SER A 698 -43.41 -63.50 -15.31
CA SER A 698 -42.09 -63.58 -14.67
C SER A 698 -40.84 -63.88 -15.53
N VAL A 699 -39.73 -63.18 -15.27
CA VAL A 699 -38.60 -63.76 -14.52
C VAL A 699 -37.42 -62.78 -14.45
N ARG A 700 -36.89 -62.65 -13.22
CA ARG A 700 -35.58 -62.12 -12.82
C ARG A 700 -34.42 -62.75 -13.60
N GLY A 701 -33.39 -61.99 -13.91
CA GLY A 701 -32.09 -62.55 -14.31
C GLY A 701 -30.94 -61.59 -14.05
N SER A 702 -30.20 -61.85 -12.98
CA SER A 702 -28.92 -61.23 -12.61
C SER A 702 -27.80 -61.60 -13.63
N PRO A 703 -26.59 -61.00 -13.53
CA PRO A 703 -25.66 -60.76 -14.64
C PRO A 703 -24.67 -61.91 -14.89
N PRO A 704 -23.82 -61.79 -15.93
CA PRO A 704 -22.40 -62.04 -15.67
C PRO A 704 -21.41 -61.12 -16.41
N ARG A 705 -20.35 -60.78 -15.66
CA ARG A 705 -18.90 -60.81 -15.97
C ARG A 705 -18.38 -60.34 -17.35
N ALA A 706 -17.43 -59.40 -17.25
CA ALA A 706 -16.28 -59.16 -18.13
C ALA A 706 -15.56 -60.48 -18.55
N PRO A 707 -14.73 -60.55 -19.63
CA PRO A 707 -13.56 -59.67 -19.78
C PRO A 707 -13.03 -59.39 -21.23
N PHE A 708 -12.00 -58.53 -21.25
CA PHE A 708 -10.84 -58.50 -22.17
C PHE A 708 -10.93 -57.87 -23.58
N LEU A 709 -10.05 -56.86 -23.74
CA LEU A 709 -9.15 -56.56 -24.87
C LEU A 709 -9.74 -56.42 -26.30
N ARG A 710 -9.77 -55.17 -26.78
CA ARG A 710 -8.74 -54.67 -27.71
C ARG A 710 -8.58 -53.17 -27.59
#